data_AF-A0A6V8L1G3-F1
#
_entry.id   AF-A0A6V8L1G3-F1
#
_cell.length_a   1.000
_cell.length_b   1.000
_cell.length_c   1.000
_cell.angle_alpha   90.00
_cell.angle_beta   90.00
_cell.angle_gamma   90.00
#
_symmetry.space_group_name_H-M   'P 1'
#
loop_
_entity.id
_entity.type
_entity.pdbx_description
1 polymer ?
#
loop_
_entity_poly.entity_id
_entity_poly.type
_entity_poly.pdbx_seq_one_letter_code
_entity_poly.pdbx_strand_id
1 'polypeptide(L)'
;MSDPTEPGFATFIYTDCRPGQGLNRSAGLQFQARSRDADQAAMPVVQRSLLYEAPDKWMRERRPVEAYPPSFAHVWDGWLATAAGRYLGKEANGSREGNQLTHSIVTREPAAYGLIRPAQLFRAPFWTGEPAASTDCPPVPAGWEPGPFDAEQAQKFVLDTPDGPALLLALLSALERLDTPQKRRILFVATEPEPVLRWIAAATLLLPQRRALAVGFKVFTPDPARAVQPVVAVHPDWDATTARVGNDLGYAVFDLVNGGCSEVEPTPSARRWVELFCTLDPFDVVDVIEVAAESTLDDQDAAMLGRTAILRERPTEQSARTLLGWLRDTPRDLLAAHRGTIVDLLAEGVDQWPLDVLLLFDEVSRSGQVPEDRMAPVRLALIRAELHRAHRHAEVTDVALPALPDHLWHPAYRDAAQASVIEALSTARPAAFDAILRVAARFDLPVRVGDIAEPAHRFVLHWADHPDLGYDVTAWPCGQELDDLLADELSGRIAAKPTLSPVIGDDWWRGRVKHLPGPHTHLDRAVAAASMVHMSEAKRRQLADYLIRDALGRPNPEQAVGDVVSLLWSRATPTYGELRDLRSVLPERAPVDPRVFVVLRHDLESGELTDDALALARAFVELGVWLPSRGVTEMLSADRTLQRLRDEAVKRTLTEQPPSNFTDKLKQLPARLIALRADELVGAMLRTESPRTVLAALEAVSIEIGEAYLRRLRHELREAGSLSHLTTAFFLGVNSQIGESYRKSLLLVVERWVNDASNKLLKRAEERIDAVSKDYGRVWRDFVSDFRRGPAGRMMRRLGG
;
A
#
# COMPACT_ATOMS: atom_id res chain seq x y z
N MET A 1 52.43 -20.70 20.52
CA MET A 1 51.12 -20.08 20.72
C MET A 1 50.83 -20.20 22.21
N SER A 2 51.08 -19.12 22.95
CA SER A 2 50.72 -19.01 24.36
C SER A 2 49.20 -18.99 24.45
N ASP A 3 48.64 -19.78 25.37
CA ASP A 3 47.25 -19.68 25.80
C ASP A 3 46.88 -18.21 26.05
N PRO A 4 45.65 -17.77 25.74
CA PRO A 4 45.18 -16.48 26.21
C PRO A 4 45.19 -16.52 27.73
N THR A 5 46.20 -15.87 28.32
CA THR A 5 46.29 -15.62 29.76
C THR A 5 44.98 -14.97 30.20
N GLU A 6 44.34 -15.55 31.22
CA GLU A 6 43.14 -14.96 31.83
C GLU A 6 43.36 -13.46 32.11
N PRO A 7 42.33 -12.62 31.90
CA PRO A 7 42.43 -11.17 32.15
C PRO A 7 42.87 -10.92 33.59
N GLY A 8 43.99 -10.23 33.77
CA GLY A 8 44.64 -10.08 35.07
C GLY A 8 45.25 -8.70 35.28
N PHE A 9 45.79 -8.49 36.48
CA PHE A 9 46.46 -7.26 36.86
C PHE A 9 47.97 -7.45 36.98
N ALA A 10 48.72 -6.54 36.38
CA ALA A 10 50.13 -6.36 36.67
C ALA A 10 50.31 -5.46 37.89
N THR A 11 51.40 -5.66 38.63
CA THR A 11 51.66 -4.99 39.91
C THR A 11 52.92 -4.13 39.86
N PHE A 12 52.90 -2.96 40.50
CA PHE A 12 54.07 -2.15 40.79
C PHE A 12 54.10 -1.67 42.25
N ILE A 13 55.29 -1.64 42.84
CA ILE A 13 55.54 -1.05 44.17
C ILE A 13 56.51 0.11 44.01
N TYR A 14 56.08 1.31 44.39
CA TYR A 14 56.88 2.52 44.41
C TYR A 14 57.19 2.92 45.84
N THR A 15 58.47 3.06 46.18
CA THR A 15 58.89 3.50 47.53
C THR A 15 60.33 4.03 47.52
N ASP A 16 60.81 4.49 48.67
CA ASP A 16 62.19 4.92 48.83
C ASP A 16 63.13 3.71 48.91
N CYS A 17 64.14 3.68 48.04
CA CYS A 17 65.05 2.54 47.89
C CYS A 17 66.47 2.89 48.34
N ARG A 18 67.18 1.94 48.94
CA ARG A 18 68.65 1.99 49.07
C ARG A 18 69.32 1.61 47.74
N PRO A 19 70.61 1.94 47.53
CA PRO A 19 71.34 1.48 46.35
C PRO A 19 71.19 -0.03 46.13
N GLY A 20 70.82 -0.43 44.91
CA GLY A 20 70.58 -1.82 44.52
C GLY A 20 69.22 -2.42 44.88
N GLN A 21 68.35 -1.72 45.62
CA GLN A 21 67.01 -2.22 45.99
C GLN A 21 65.91 -1.86 44.97
N GLY A 22 66.10 -0.80 44.18
CA GLY A 22 65.12 -0.34 43.19
C GLY A 22 65.41 -0.81 41.77
N LEU A 23 64.41 -0.71 40.88
CA LEU A 23 64.54 -1.10 39.47
C LEU A 23 65.65 -0.33 38.73
N ASN A 24 65.90 0.94 39.08
CA ASN A 24 66.97 1.75 38.50
C ASN A 24 68.32 1.59 39.22
N ARG A 25 68.39 0.74 40.26
CA ARG A 25 69.56 0.47 41.13
C ARG A 25 70.13 1.68 41.87
N SER A 26 69.59 2.88 41.69
CA SER A 26 69.94 4.10 42.44
C SER A 26 69.29 4.11 43.83
N ALA A 27 69.72 5.01 44.71
CA ALA A 27 68.96 5.35 45.92
C ALA A 27 67.84 6.35 45.60
N GLY A 28 66.86 6.48 46.51
CA GLY A 28 65.77 7.45 46.42
C GLY A 28 64.43 6.84 46.01
N LEU A 29 63.39 7.68 46.02
CA LEU A 29 62.03 7.37 45.58
C LEU A 29 62.01 6.92 44.12
N GLN A 30 61.62 5.67 43.89
CA GLN A 30 61.50 5.06 42.55
C GLN A 30 60.61 3.82 42.63
N PHE A 31 60.36 3.18 41.48
CA PHE A 31 59.78 1.84 41.49
C PHE A 31 60.77 0.83 42.07
N GLN A 32 60.38 0.22 43.17
CA GLN A 32 61.16 -0.82 43.84
C GLN A 32 60.98 -2.16 43.12
N ALA A 33 59.74 -2.55 42.88
CA ALA A 33 59.38 -3.85 42.33
C ALA A 33 58.27 -3.76 41.28
N ARG A 34 58.25 -4.75 40.38
CA ARG A 34 57.16 -4.97 39.43
C ARG A 34 56.91 -6.46 39.26
N SER A 35 55.70 -6.84 38.87
CA SER A 35 55.44 -8.21 38.43
C SER A 35 56.12 -8.53 37.10
N ARG A 36 56.46 -9.80 36.90
CA ARG A 36 57.25 -10.28 35.75
C ARG A 36 56.72 -9.78 34.40
N ASP A 37 55.41 -9.86 34.22
CA ASP A 37 54.72 -9.51 32.97
C ASP A 37 54.22 -8.06 32.91
N ALA A 38 54.59 -7.23 33.90
CA ALA A 38 54.19 -5.83 33.95
C ALA A 38 54.85 -5.00 32.84
N ASP A 39 54.04 -4.37 31.99
CA ASP A 39 54.49 -3.44 30.95
C ASP A 39 55.01 -2.13 31.57
N GLN A 40 56.27 -1.81 31.32
CA GLN A 40 56.91 -0.60 31.85
C GLN A 40 56.26 0.69 31.34
N ALA A 41 55.50 0.65 30.22
CA ALA A 41 54.76 1.80 29.72
C ALA A 41 53.64 2.27 30.69
N ALA A 42 53.25 1.46 31.68
CA ALA A 42 52.32 1.87 32.73
C ALA A 42 52.97 2.73 33.83
N MET A 43 54.29 2.63 34.01
CA MET A 43 55.03 3.30 35.09
C MET A 43 54.84 4.84 35.08
N PRO A 44 54.88 5.54 33.93
CA PRO A 44 54.61 6.98 33.88
C PRO A 44 53.20 7.38 34.31
N VAL A 45 52.18 6.52 34.06
CA VAL A 45 50.80 6.77 34.50
C VAL A 45 50.70 6.68 36.01
N VAL A 46 51.28 5.62 36.60
CA VAL A 46 51.33 5.45 38.06
C VAL A 46 52.08 6.62 38.72
N GLN A 47 53.24 7.01 38.20
CA GLN A 47 54.04 8.13 38.74
C GLN A 47 53.30 9.48 38.69
N ARG A 48 52.65 9.77 37.56
CA ARG A 48 51.96 11.06 37.35
C ARG A 48 50.69 11.18 38.19
N SER A 49 49.98 10.09 38.42
CA SER A 49 48.58 10.15 38.86
C SER A 49 48.31 9.49 40.21
N LEU A 50 49.07 8.46 40.60
CA LEU A 50 48.65 7.52 41.65
C LEU A 50 49.55 7.51 42.90
N LEU A 51 50.71 8.15 42.86
CA LEU A 51 51.63 8.17 44.01
C LEU A 51 50.97 8.80 45.24
N TYR A 52 51.32 8.23 46.40
CA TYR A 52 51.07 8.85 47.70
C TYR A 52 51.76 10.23 47.75
N GLU A 53 51.09 11.20 48.36
CA GLU A 53 51.56 12.58 48.52
C GLU A 53 51.42 12.96 49.99
N ALA A 54 52.52 12.87 50.74
CA ALA A 54 52.53 13.30 52.13
C ALA A 54 52.39 14.84 52.22
N PRO A 55 51.53 15.38 53.10
CA PRO A 55 51.36 16.83 53.24
C PRO A 55 52.58 17.48 53.90
N ASP A 56 53.18 18.49 53.24
CA ASP A 56 54.36 19.22 53.70
C ASP A 56 54.22 19.80 55.11
N LYS A 57 53.01 20.24 55.48
CA LYS A 57 52.72 20.77 56.81
C LYS A 57 52.95 19.71 57.88
N TRP A 58 52.35 18.52 57.74
CA TRP A 58 52.50 17.47 58.75
C TRP A 58 53.91 16.87 58.76
N MET A 59 54.58 16.80 57.61
CA MET A 59 55.98 16.37 57.54
C MET A 59 56.89 17.32 58.32
N ARG A 60 56.68 18.65 58.19
CA ARG A 60 57.41 19.65 58.99
C ARG A 60 57.10 19.55 60.48
N GLU A 61 55.87 19.23 60.84
CA GLU A 61 55.43 18.98 62.23
C GLU A 61 55.95 17.65 62.80
N ARG A 62 56.52 16.76 61.96
CA ARG A 62 57.01 15.43 62.33
C ARG A 62 55.95 14.61 63.08
N ARG A 63 54.72 14.64 62.57
CA ARG A 63 53.63 13.82 63.12
C ARG A 63 54.01 12.33 63.09
N PRO A 64 53.52 11.53 64.05
CA PRO A 64 53.72 10.08 64.02
C PRO A 64 53.12 9.47 62.74
N VAL A 65 53.68 8.36 62.25
CA VAL A 65 53.28 7.74 60.98
C VAL A 65 51.80 7.38 60.96
N GLU A 66 51.28 6.96 62.12
CA GLU A 66 49.89 6.57 62.33
C GLU A 66 48.91 7.74 62.18
N ALA A 67 49.39 8.99 62.24
CA ALA A 67 48.56 10.17 62.02
C ALA A 67 48.33 10.48 60.53
N TYR A 68 49.08 9.86 59.62
CA TYR A 68 48.92 10.07 58.18
C TYR A 68 47.88 9.08 57.64
N PRO A 69 46.76 9.56 57.08
CA PRO A 69 45.79 8.66 56.48
C PRO A 69 46.38 7.98 55.25
N PRO A 70 45.98 6.73 54.97
CA PRO A 70 46.31 6.08 53.71
C PRO A 70 45.61 6.80 52.55
N SER A 71 46.21 6.76 51.37
CA SER A 71 45.58 7.25 50.13
C SER A 71 45.04 6.09 49.31
N PHE A 72 44.04 6.37 48.48
CA PHE A 72 43.55 5.44 47.48
C PHE A 72 43.22 6.21 46.21
N ALA A 73 43.72 5.74 45.07
CA ALA A 73 43.61 6.47 43.82
C ALA A 73 43.32 5.53 42.65
N HIS A 74 42.57 6.03 41.67
CA HIS A 74 42.26 5.37 40.42
C HIS A 74 42.37 6.34 39.26
N VAL A 75 42.81 5.86 38.10
CA VAL A 75 42.83 6.63 36.86
C VAL A 75 42.58 5.74 35.65
N TRP A 76 41.91 6.31 34.66
CA TRP A 76 41.87 5.80 33.29
C TRP A 76 42.63 6.75 32.36
N ASP A 77 43.78 6.31 31.85
CA ASP A 77 44.62 7.08 30.93
C ASP A 77 45.44 6.13 30.02
N GLY A 78 44.74 5.50 29.07
CA GLY A 78 45.26 4.37 28.28
C GLY A 78 45.49 3.08 29.09
N TRP A 79 45.47 3.19 30.41
CA TRP A 79 45.57 2.15 31.42
C TRP A 79 44.48 2.35 32.47
N LEU A 80 43.88 1.25 32.93
CA LEU A 80 43.10 1.22 34.16
C LEU A 80 44.06 0.92 35.30
N ALA A 81 44.32 1.91 36.15
CA ALA A 81 45.31 1.80 37.20
C ALA A 81 44.73 2.24 38.55
N THR A 82 44.85 1.37 39.55
CA THR A 82 44.37 1.61 40.93
C THR A 82 45.52 1.44 41.90
N ALA A 83 45.61 2.29 42.91
CA ALA A 83 46.71 2.23 43.88
C ALA A 83 46.27 2.53 45.31
N ALA A 84 46.87 1.80 46.24
CA ALA A 84 46.84 2.07 47.67
C ALA A 84 48.20 2.66 48.11
N GLY A 85 48.15 3.79 48.82
CA GLY A 85 49.32 4.50 49.28
C GLY A 85 49.35 4.71 50.79
N ARG A 86 50.54 4.79 51.37
CA ARG A 86 50.71 5.17 52.78
C ARG A 86 52.06 5.84 53.05
N TYR A 87 52.10 6.61 54.12
CA TYR A 87 53.34 7.14 54.68
C TYR A 87 54.10 6.06 55.47
N LEU A 88 55.42 6.04 55.34
CA LEU A 88 56.33 5.13 56.06
C LEU A 88 57.29 5.88 57.01
N GLY A 89 57.24 7.21 57.06
CA GLY A 89 58.12 8.00 57.93
C GLY A 89 59.38 8.48 57.22
N LYS A 90 60.53 8.22 57.84
CA LYS A 90 61.83 8.66 57.32
C LYS A 90 62.27 7.83 56.13
N GLU A 91 62.97 8.48 55.19
CA GLU A 91 63.69 7.85 54.07
C GLU A 91 64.54 6.66 54.57
N ALA A 92 64.81 5.68 53.70
CA ALA A 92 65.54 4.46 53.99
C ALA A 92 66.99 4.69 54.48
N ASN A 93 67.51 5.91 54.24
CA ASN A 93 68.79 6.42 54.74
C ASN A 93 68.70 7.12 56.12
N GLY A 94 67.49 7.32 56.66
CA GLY A 94 67.19 7.89 57.97
C GLY A 94 67.30 9.41 58.09
N SER A 95 67.63 10.13 57.01
CA SER A 95 68.04 11.55 57.08
C SER A 95 66.89 12.55 56.92
N ARG A 96 65.85 12.22 56.14
CA ARG A 96 64.72 13.12 55.83
C ARG A 96 63.38 12.42 56.04
N GLU A 97 62.36 13.20 56.42
CA GLU A 97 60.95 12.79 56.32
C GLU A 97 60.56 12.68 54.84
N GLY A 98 59.66 11.76 54.49
CA GLY A 98 59.16 11.63 53.12
C GLY A 98 59.16 10.23 52.54
N ASN A 99 59.46 9.19 53.32
CA ASN A 99 59.30 7.82 52.84
C ASN A 99 57.82 7.48 52.70
N GLN A 100 57.47 7.00 51.53
CA GLN A 100 56.11 6.67 51.15
C GLN A 100 56.11 5.39 50.34
N LEU A 101 55.01 4.67 50.42
CA LEU A 101 54.78 3.47 49.65
C LEU A 101 53.51 3.63 48.83
N THR A 102 53.55 3.19 47.57
CA THR A 102 52.40 3.07 46.70
C THR A 102 52.43 1.69 46.06
N HIS A 103 51.46 0.86 46.40
CA HIS A 103 51.19 -0.40 45.71
C HIS A 103 50.12 -0.10 44.66
N SER A 104 50.44 -0.35 43.39
CA SER A 104 49.52 -0.13 42.26
C SER A 104 49.31 -1.39 41.46
N ILE A 105 48.08 -1.58 40.99
CA ILE A 105 47.68 -2.60 40.02
C ILE A 105 47.28 -1.90 38.72
N VAL A 106 47.63 -2.49 37.58
CA VAL A 106 47.34 -1.95 36.26
C VAL A 106 46.84 -3.01 35.29
N THR A 107 45.95 -2.61 34.39
CA THR A 107 45.50 -3.45 33.27
C THR A 107 45.03 -2.57 32.10
N ARG A 108 45.01 -3.13 30.90
CA ARG A 108 44.31 -2.55 29.75
C ARG A 108 42.96 -3.20 29.49
N GLU A 109 42.65 -4.27 30.22
CA GLU A 109 41.49 -5.11 30.00
C GLU A 109 40.43 -4.83 31.07
N PRO A 110 39.31 -4.17 30.73
CA PRO A 110 38.23 -3.91 31.68
C PRO A 110 37.69 -5.18 32.35
N ALA A 111 37.72 -6.30 31.64
CA ALA A 111 37.28 -7.61 32.15
C ALA A 111 38.05 -8.09 33.39
N ALA A 112 39.27 -7.60 33.63
CA ALA A 112 40.05 -7.93 34.82
C ALA A 112 39.37 -7.43 36.12
N TYR A 113 38.50 -6.41 36.04
CA TYR A 113 37.70 -5.94 37.18
C TYR A 113 36.42 -6.77 37.42
N GLY A 114 36.02 -7.68 36.53
CA GLY A 114 34.77 -8.45 36.70
C GLY A 114 33.54 -7.56 36.63
N LEU A 115 32.78 -7.41 37.72
CA LEU A 115 31.75 -6.36 37.91
C LEU A 115 32.16 -5.34 39.00
N ILE A 116 33.35 -5.50 39.59
CA ILE A 116 33.82 -4.69 40.71
C ILE A 116 34.24 -3.30 40.25
N ARG A 117 33.86 -2.28 41.02
CA ARG A 117 34.26 -0.88 40.79
C ARG A 117 35.59 -0.58 41.48
N PRO A 118 36.40 0.37 40.97
CA PRO A 118 37.74 0.59 41.51
C PRO A 118 37.75 0.99 43.00
N ALA A 119 36.77 1.76 43.47
CA ALA A 119 36.66 2.14 44.89
C ALA A 119 36.36 0.94 45.81
N GLN A 120 35.72 -0.11 45.30
CA GLN A 120 35.46 -1.35 46.05
C GLN A 120 36.73 -2.16 46.30
N LEU A 121 37.83 -1.87 45.60
CA LEU A 121 39.13 -2.51 45.87
C LEU A 121 39.78 -1.97 47.15
N PHE A 122 39.27 -0.91 47.78
CA PHE A 122 39.86 -0.40 49.01
C PHE A 122 39.86 -1.47 50.11
N ARG A 123 41.02 -1.70 50.74
CA ARG A 123 41.25 -2.79 51.71
C ARG A 123 41.11 -4.21 51.16
N ALA A 124 41.12 -4.41 49.84
CA ALA A 124 41.24 -5.75 49.26
C ALA A 124 42.49 -6.47 49.80
N PRO A 125 42.44 -7.80 50.05
CA PRO A 125 43.50 -8.51 50.77
C PRO A 125 44.87 -8.51 50.09
N PHE A 126 44.92 -8.27 48.78
CA PHE A 126 46.17 -8.27 48.01
C PHE A 126 47.01 -6.98 48.17
N TRP A 127 46.47 -5.91 48.78
CA TRP A 127 47.26 -4.70 49.01
C TRP A 127 48.39 -4.96 50.03
N THR A 128 49.53 -4.31 49.84
CA THR A 128 50.67 -4.39 50.77
C THR A 128 50.92 -3.01 51.35
N GLY A 129 51.23 -2.98 52.65
CA GLY A 129 51.72 -1.79 53.34
C GLY A 129 53.23 -1.76 53.47
N GLU A 130 53.94 -2.78 52.99
CA GLU A 130 55.37 -2.98 53.22
C GLU A 130 56.16 -2.97 51.90
N PRO A 131 57.40 -2.46 51.89
CA PRO A 131 58.31 -2.57 50.76
C PRO A 131 58.48 -4.01 50.29
N ALA A 132 58.68 -4.20 48.99
CA ALA A 132 58.98 -5.51 48.43
C ALA A 132 60.31 -6.06 48.94
N ALA A 133 60.40 -7.39 49.10
CA ALA A 133 61.63 -8.06 49.48
C ALA A 133 62.70 -8.04 48.36
N SER A 134 62.30 -7.84 47.11
CA SER A 134 63.17 -7.82 45.93
C SER A 134 62.63 -6.89 44.84
N THR A 135 63.29 -6.81 43.68
CA THR A 135 62.78 -6.08 42.50
C THR A 135 61.65 -6.80 41.76
N ASP A 136 61.30 -8.02 42.17
CA ASP A 136 60.17 -8.79 41.68
C ASP A 136 59.05 -8.82 42.75
N CYS A 137 57.80 -8.67 42.31
CA CYS A 137 56.62 -8.82 43.16
C CYS A 137 55.53 -9.63 42.46
N PRO A 138 54.68 -10.38 43.18
CA PRO A 138 53.64 -11.16 42.55
C PRO A 138 52.59 -10.27 41.86
N PRO A 139 52.00 -10.71 40.73
CA PRO A 139 50.78 -10.10 40.20
C PRO A 139 49.60 -10.31 41.17
N VAL A 140 48.47 -9.68 40.90
CA VAL A 140 47.24 -9.97 41.68
C VAL A 140 46.86 -11.45 41.47
N PRO A 141 46.59 -12.21 42.54
CA PRO A 141 46.20 -13.62 42.42
C PRO A 141 44.96 -13.82 41.56
N ALA A 142 44.89 -14.94 40.84
CA ALA A 142 43.65 -15.39 40.23
C ALA A 142 42.59 -15.64 41.33
N GLY A 143 41.34 -15.25 41.09
CA GLY A 143 40.25 -15.35 42.08
C GLY A 143 40.38 -14.39 43.26
N TRP A 144 40.97 -13.21 43.05
CA TRP A 144 41.08 -12.16 44.07
C TRP A 144 39.70 -11.74 44.60
N GLU A 145 39.65 -11.33 45.87
CA GLU A 145 38.45 -10.81 46.52
C GLU A 145 38.48 -9.28 46.59
N PRO A 146 37.35 -8.58 46.37
CA PRO A 146 37.26 -7.14 46.57
C PRO A 146 37.38 -6.78 48.06
N GLY A 147 37.41 -5.47 48.32
CA GLY A 147 37.26 -4.94 49.67
C GLY A 147 35.81 -5.05 50.19
N PRO A 148 35.54 -4.53 51.40
CA PRO A 148 34.30 -4.76 52.15
C PRO A 148 33.11 -3.87 51.70
N PHE A 149 33.17 -3.31 50.49
CA PHE A 149 32.18 -2.34 50.01
C PHE A 149 31.38 -2.93 48.85
N ASP A 150 30.77 -4.09 49.02
CA ASP A 150 29.85 -4.63 48.02
C ASP A 150 28.58 -3.76 47.89
N ALA A 151 27.67 -4.15 46.99
CA ALA A 151 26.45 -3.39 46.71
C ALA A 151 25.54 -3.26 47.95
N GLU A 152 25.41 -4.32 48.75
CA GLU A 152 24.62 -4.32 49.99
C GLU A 152 25.23 -3.40 51.04
N GLN A 153 26.55 -3.48 51.27
CA GLN A 153 27.20 -2.61 52.25
C GLN A 153 27.23 -1.14 51.81
N ALA A 154 27.28 -0.87 50.52
CA ALA A 154 27.14 0.47 49.95
C ALA A 154 25.72 1.01 50.11
N GLN A 155 24.69 0.20 49.83
CA GLN A 155 23.29 0.60 50.05
C GLN A 155 23.01 0.87 51.53
N LYS A 156 23.42 -0.05 52.40
CA LYS A 156 23.29 0.11 53.86
C LYS A 156 23.96 1.38 54.35
N PHE A 157 25.15 1.70 53.84
CA PHE A 157 25.83 2.96 54.15
C PHE A 157 24.98 4.18 53.83
N VAL A 158 24.39 4.20 52.63
CA VAL A 158 23.59 5.31 52.15
C VAL A 158 22.33 5.47 53.01
N LEU A 159 21.65 4.37 53.32
CA LEU A 159 20.42 4.38 54.13
C LEU A 159 20.67 4.75 55.61
N ASP A 160 21.80 4.32 56.18
CA ASP A 160 22.18 4.62 57.57
C ASP A 160 22.72 6.06 57.72
N THR A 161 23.06 6.75 56.63
CA THR A 161 23.61 8.11 56.66
C THR A 161 22.48 9.17 56.60
N PRO A 162 22.49 10.19 57.48
CA PRO A 162 21.53 11.31 57.39
C PRO A 162 21.56 11.97 56.01
N ASP A 163 20.38 12.17 55.42
CA ASP A 163 20.20 12.69 54.05
C ASP A 163 20.97 11.92 52.97
N GLY A 164 21.33 10.66 53.24
CA GLY A 164 22.16 9.84 52.37
C GLY A 164 21.62 9.68 50.95
N PRO A 165 20.33 9.38 50.73
CA PRO A 165 19.76 9.33 49.38
C PRO A 165 19.90 10.66 48.61
N ALA A 166 19.75 11.81 49.27
CA ALA A 166 19.90 13.11 48.63
C ALA A 166 21.37 13.40 48.27
N LEU A 167 22.31 13.03 49.15
CA LEU A 167 23.74 13.11 48.88
C LEU A 167 24.16 12.19 47.71
N LEU A 168 23.66 10.94 47.68
CA LEU A 168 23.91 10.01 46.58
C LEU A 168 23.39 10.57 45.26
N LEU A 169 22.19 11.13 45.27
CA LEU A 169 21.57 11.76 44.10
C LEU A 169 22.42 12.92 43.56
N ALA A 170 22.87 13.80 44.44
CA ALA A 170 23.75 14.91 44.05
C ALA A 170 25.09 14.41 43.50
N LEU A 171 25.69 13.39 44.13
CA LEU A 171 26.95 12.79 43.72
C LEU A 171 26.85 12.11 42.36
N LEU A 172 25.86 11.24 42.17
CA LEU A 172 25.62 10.55 40.90
C LEU A 172 25.32 11.56 39.79
N SER A 173 24.51 12.58 40.07
CA SER A 173 24.22 13.66 39.11
C SER A 173 25.46 14.46 38.72
N ALA A 174 26.43 14.62 39.62
CA ALA A 174 27.71 15.25 39.31
C ALA A 174 28.60 14.33 38.47
N LEU A 175 28.66 13.03 38.79
CA LEU A 175 29.39 12.02 38.02
C LEU A 175 28.86 11.89 36.59
N GLU A 176 27.54 11.84 36.42
CA GLU A 176 26.90 11.73 35.11
C GLU A 176 27.23 12.92 34.19
N ARG A 177 27.64 14.06 34.75
CA ARG A 177 27.98 15.27 34.00
C ARG A 177 29.46 15.41 33.68
N LEU A 178 30.35 14.51 34.13
CA LEU A 178 31.80 14.64 33.92
C LEU A 178 32.20 14.73 32.44
N ASP A 179 31.38 14.18 31.55
CA ASP A 179 31.59 14.18 30.08
C ASP A 179 30.83 15.31 29.36
N THR A 180 30.12 16.15 30.10
CA THR A 180 29.27 17.22 29.54
C THR A 180 29.94 18.60 29.63
N PRO A 181 29.48 19.60 28.86
CA PRO A 181 29.94 20.99 29.01
C PRO A 181 29.70 21.57 30.41
N GLN A 182 28.72 21.05 31.15
CA GLN A 182 28.38 21.46 32.52
C GLN A 182 29.21 20.74 33.59
N LYS A 183 30.27 20.02 33.22
CA LYS A 183 31.11 19.28 34.16
C LYS A 183 31.70 20.18 35.24
N ARG A 184 31.61 19.71 36.48
CA ARG A 184 32.35 20.24 37.63
C ARG A 184 33.15 19.09 38.22
N ARG A 185 34.40 19.36 38.61
CA ARG A 185 35.19 18.37 39.37
C ARG A 185 34.56 18.18 40.75
N ILE A 186 34.63 16.98 41.28
CA ILE A 186 34.02 16.61 42.56
C ILE A 186 35.10 16.68 43.63
N LEU A 187 34.82 17.37 44.74
CA LEU A 187 35.73 17.51 45.86
C LEU A 187 35.08 16.99 47.14
N PHE A 188 35.67 15.97 47.75
CA PHE A 188 35.30 15.52 49.09
C PHE A 188 36.19 16.17 50.15
N VAL A 189 35.59 16.65 51.23
CA VAL A 189 36.30 17.06 52.45
C VAL A 189 36.02 16.02 53.52
N ALA A 190 37.08 15.33 53.99
CA ALA A 190 36.95 14.24 54.95
C ALA A 190 38.23 14.10 55.78
N THR A 191 38.14 13.58 57.00
CA THR A 191 39.31 13.23 57.82
C THR A 191 39.81 11.82 57.54
N GLU A 192 38.93 10.92 57.13
CA GLU A 192 39.21 9.51 56.84
C GLU A 192 38.91 9.16 55.38
N PRO A 193 39.63 8.22 54.77
CA PRO A 193 39.43 7.87 53.36
C PRO A 193 38.20 6.97 53.16
N GLU A 194 37.83 6.19 54.18
CA GLU A 194 36.77 5.19 54.09
C GLU A 194 35.38 5.78 53.74
N PRO A 195 34.87 6.83 54.42
CA PRO A 195 33.60 7.45 54.04
C PRO A 195 33.57 7.95 52.59
N VAL A 196 34.68 8.51 52.11
CA VAL A 196 34.81 8.97 50.71
C VAL A 196 34.70 7.80 49.75
N LEU A 197 35.42 6.70 50.02
CA LEU A 197 35.45 5.54 49.15
C LEU A 197 34.12 4.78 49.14
N ARG A 198 33.39 4.75 50.26
CA ARG A 198 32.02 4.22 50.30
C ARG A 198 31.06 5.04 49.45
N TRP A 199 31.17 6.38 49.46
CA TRP A 199 30.38 7.25 48.58
C TRP A 199 30.73 7.05 47.11
N ILE A 200 32.01 6.97 46.76
CA ILE A 200 32.45 6.71 45.39
C ILE A 200 31.97 5.32 44.94
N ALA A 201 32.09 4.30 45.80
CA ALA A 201 31.59 2.95 45.50
C ALA A 201 30.07 2.96 45.25
N ALA A 202 29.29 3.53 46.16
CA ALA A 202 27.83 3.64 46.01
C ALA A 202 27.41 4.34 44.71
N ALA A 203 28.04 5.48 44.38
CA ALA A 203 27.68 6.22 43.18
C ALA A 203 28.15 5.54 41.89
N THR A 204 29.32 4.88 41.89
CA THR A 204 29.84 4.17 40.71
C THR A 204 29.19 2.81 40.47
N LEU A 205 28.53 2.23 41.47
CA LEU A 205 27.63 1.08 41.27
C LEU A 205 26.39 1.48 40.44
N LEU A 206 25.97 2.75 40.51
CA LEU A 206 24.85 3.29 39.74
C LEU A 206 25.25 3.85 38.37
N LEU A 207 26.44 3.48 37.89
CA LEU A 207 26.90 3.76 36.54
C LEU A 207 27.17 2.43 35.82
N PRO A 208 26.96 2.35 34.50
CA PRO A 208 27.40 1.21 33.71
C PRO A 208 28.89 0.93 33.92
N GLN A 209 29.29 -0.33 33.98
CA GLN A 209 30.62 -0.70 34.45
C GLN A 209 31.74 0.04 33.71
N ARG A 210 31.70 0.05 32.38
CA ARG A 210 32.75 0.71 31.57
C ARG A 210 32.90 2.18 31.92
N ARG A 211 31.79 2.84 32.24
CA ARG A 211 31.77 4.25 32.63
C ARG A 211 32.27 4.42 34.06
N ALA A 212 31.88 3.53 34.98
CA ALA A 212 32.40 3.49 36.34
C ALA A 212 33.93 3.31 36.38
N LEU A 213 34.49 2.45 35.53
CA LEU A 213 35.93 2.22 35.37
C LEU A 213 36.66 3.43 34.78
N ALA A 214 35.97 4.34 34.10
CA ALA A 214 36.56 5.58 33.60
C ALA A 214 36.57 6.71 34.66
N VAL A 215 35.87 6.55 35.78
CA VAL A 215 35.81 7.57 36.84
C VAL A 215 37.11 7.55 37.65
N GLY A 216 38.06 8.37 37.25
CA GLY A 216 39.28 8.61 38.02
C GLY A 216 39.01 9.31 39.35
N PHE A 217 39.65 8.85 40.42
CA PHE A 217 39.60 9.51 41.73
C PHE A 217 40.96 9.53 42.44
N LYS A 218 41.19 10.53 43.28
CA LYS A 218 42.34 10.58 44.19
C LYS A 218 41.89 10.96 45.59
N VAL A 219 41.78 9.96 46.47
CA VAL A 219 41.41 10.17 47.86
C VAL A 219 42.66 10.57 48.64
N PHE A 220 42.64 11.83 49.07
CA PHE A 220 43.71 12.58 49.68
C PHE A 220 44.81 13.03 48.72
N THR A 221 44.80 14.35 48.49
CA THR A 221 45.86 15.11 47.83
C THR A 221 46.03 16.45 48.55
N PRO A 222 47.26 16.94 48.77
CA PRO A 222 47.50 18.29 49.28
C PRO A 222 47.18 19.39 48.24
N ASP A 223 47.11 19.07 46.95
CA ASP A 223 46.84 20.03 45.87
C ASP A 223 45.76 19.50 44.90
N PRO A 224 44.47 19.67 45.24
CA PRO A 224 43.37 19.21 44.40
C PRO A 224 43.35 19.88 43.01
N ALA A 225 43.91 21.09 42.87
CA ALA A 225 43.93 21.82 41.60
C ALA A 225 44.89 21.19 40.58
N ARG A 226 45.97 20.54 41.04
CA ARG A 226 46.95 19.85 40.18
C ARG A 226 46.62 18.39 39.90
N ALA A 227 45.77 17.77 40.72
CA ALA A 227 45.36 16.39 40.49
C ALA A 227 44.61 16.24 39.15
N VAL A 228 44.97 15.23 38.37
CA VAL A 228 44.36 14.97 37.05
C VAL A 228 42.96 14.36 37.16
N GLN A 229 42.63 13.80 38.31
CA GLN A 229 41.38 13.09 38.51
C GLN A 229 40.18 14.04 38.62
N PRO A 230 39.02 13.68 38.05
CA PRO A 230 37.79 14.45 38.18
C PRO A 230 37.23 14.43 39.61
N VAL A 231 37.47 13.36 40.37
CA VAL A 231 37.07 13.21 41.77
C VAL A 231 38.29 13.29 42.67
N VAL A 232 38.29 14.17 43.64
CA VAL A 232 39.41 14.35 44.57
C VAL A 232 38.90 14.46 46.00
N ALA A 233 39.71 14.03 46.97
CA ALA A 233 39.43 14.25 48.38
C ALA A 233 40.60 14.94 49.06
N VAL A 234 40.31 15.73 50.08
CA VAL A 234 41.29 16.52 50.83
C VAL A 234 41.01 16.42 52.32
N HIS A 235 42.07 16.40 53.11
CA HIS A 235 41.97 16.47 54.56
C HIS A 235 41.82 17.93 55.01
N PRO A 236 40.90 18.26 55.93
CA PRO A 236 40.64 19.65 56.34
C PRO A 236 41.88 20.37 56.91
N ASP A 237 42.79 19.65 57.57
CA ASP A 237 43.98 20.24 58.22
C ASP A 237 45.15 20.58 57.26
N TRP A 238 45.10 20.18 55.98
CA TRP A 238 46.25 20.24 55.07
C TRP A 238 46.49 21.61 54.40
N ASP A 239 45.78 22.66 54.83
CA ASP A 239 46.02 24.08 54.48
C ASP A 239 46.10 24.37 52.96
N ALA A 240 45.28 23.70 52.16
CA ALA A 240 44.90 24.25 50.87
C ALA A 240 43.76 25.26 51.07
N THR A 241 43.68 26.29 50.25
CA THR A 241 42.46 27.11 50.07
C THR A 241 41.35 26.20 49.54
N THR A 242 40.73 25.43 50.44
CA THR A 242 39.81 24.36 50.09
C THR A 242 38.47 24.97 49.71
N ALA A 243 37.96 24.60 48.54
CA ALA A 243 36.57 24.86 48.21
C ALA A 243 35.66 24.30 49.31
N ARG A 244 34.66 25.09 49.71
CA ARG A 244 33.64 24.74 50.73
C ARG A 244 32.27 24.86 50.09
N VAL A 245 31.25 24.29 50.73
CA VAL A 245 29.87 24.35 50.22
C VAL A 245 29.43 25.79 49.89
N GLY A 246 29.80 26.79 50.70
CA GLY A 246 29.49 28.21 50.45
C GLY A 246 30.48 28.99 49.58
N ASN A 247 31.60 28.39 49.18
CA ASN A 247 32.60 28.96 48.26
C ASN A 247 33.27 27.81 47.51
N ASP A 248 32.60 27.33 46.48
CA ASP A 248 32.88 26.04 45.85
C ASP A 248 34.04 26.06 44.85
N LEU A 249 34.54 27.26 44.49
CA LEU A 249 35.62 27.47 43.52
C LEU A 249 35.45 26.67 42.21
N GLY A 250 34.20 26.41 41.80
CA GLY A 250 33.85 25.62 40.61
C GLY A 250 33.79 24.11 40.82
N TYR A 251 34.11 23.58 42.01
CA TYR A 251 33.96 22.16 42.36
C TYR A 251 32.54 21.84 42.83
N ALA A 252 32.02 20.63 42.59
CA ALA A 252 30.91 20.11 43.38
C ALA A 252 31.46 19.59 44.72
N VAL A 253 31.24 20.32 45.81
CA VAL A 253 31.84 20.02 47.11
C VAL A 253 30.93 19.10 47.93
N PHE A 254 31.49 18.06 48.51
CA PHE A 254 30.85 17.13 49.45
C PHE A 254 31.63 17.17 50.76
N ASP A 255 31.13 17.95 51.72
CA ASP A 255 31.74 18.13 53.03
C ASP A 255 31.20 17.08 54.01
N LEU A 256 31.95 15.99 54.15
CA LEU A 256 31.59 14.88 55.03
C LEU A 256 31.91 15.17 56.51
N VAL A 257 32.64 16.25 56.79
CA VAL A 257 32.98 16.66 58.16
C VAL A 257 31.83 17.47 58.77
N ASN A 258 31.29 18.40 58.00
CA ASN A 258 30.20 19.28 58.47
C ASN A 258 28.81 18.84 58.01
N GLY A 259 28.71 17.80 57.16
CA GLY A 259 27.44 17.23 56.72
C GLY A 259 26.68 18.11 55.72
N GLY A 260 27.30 18.40 54.56
CA GLY A 260 26.64 19.18 53.51
C GLY A 260 27.28 19.01 52.13
N CYS A 261 26.57 19.41 51.08
CA CYS A 261 27.09 19.42 49.72
C CYS A 261 26.69 20.70 48.96
N SER A 262 27.45 21.04 47.93
CA SER A 262 27.06 22.06 46.95
C SER A 262 25.74 21.68 46.29
N GLU A 263 24.99 22.68 45.83
CA GLU A 263 23.79 22.45 45.04
C GLU A 263 24.17 21.82 43.68
N VAL A 264 23.60 20.64 43.41
CA VAL A 264 23.75 19.91 42.15
C VAL A 264 22.36 19.58 41.64
N GLU A 265 21.99 20.11 40.48
CA GLU A 265 20.69 19.80 39.86
C GLU A 265 20.59 18.28 39.62
N PRO A 266 19.57 17.58 40.11
CA PRO A 266 19.47 16.15 39.90
C PRO A 266 19.16 15.79 38.45
N THR A 267 19.89 14.85 37.86
CA THR A 267 19.56 14.32 36.52
C THR A 267 18.38 13.34 36.60
N PRO A 268 17.61 13.16 35.50
CA PRO A 268 16.52 12.18 35.46
C PRO A 268 17.00 10.73 35.72
N SER A 269 18.13 10.34 35.11
CA SER A 269 18.76 9.03 35.32
C SER A 269 19.17 8.83 36.77
N ALA A 270 19.87 9.79 37.38
CA ALA A 270 20.28 9.67 38.77
C ALA A 270 19.10 9.57 39.73
N ARG A 271 18.01 10.33 39.52
CA ARG A 271 16.79 10.20 40.32
C ARG A 271 16.26 8.77 40.27
N ARG A 272 16.13 8.20 39.07
CA ARG A 272 15.64 6.83 38.84
C ARG A 272 16.51 5.80 39.55
N TRP A 273 17.82 5.83 39.35
CA TRP A 273 18.72 4.81 39.89
C TRP A 273 18.88 4.91 41.40
N VAL A 274 18.92 6.12 41.96
CA VAL A 274 18.97 6.30 43.42
C VAL A 274 17.68 5.86 44.09
N GLU A 275 16.52 6.15 43.48
CA GLU A 275 15.23 5.67 43.99
C GLU A 275 15.18 4.14 44.03
N LEU A 276 15.54 3.47 42.93
CA LEU A 276 15.57 2.01 42.86
C LEU A 276 16.62 1.43 43.83
N PHE A 277 17.83 2.00 43.86
CA PHE A 277 18.89 1.58 44.77
C PHE A 277 18.55 1.75 46.24
N CYS A 278 17.67 2.68 46.61
CA CYS A 278 17.25 2.83 48.01
C CYS A 278 16.07 1.94 48.41
N THR A 279 15.40 1.30 47.44
CA THR A 279 14.11 0.61 47.68
C THR A 279 14.11 -0.87 47.30
N LEU A 280 15.02 -1.32 46.44
CA LEU A 280 15.11 -2.69 45.93
C LEU A 280 16.41 -3.38 46.36
N ASP A 281 16.59 -4.64 45.96
CA ASP A 281 17.86 -5.34 46.11
C ASP A 281 18.96 -4.61 45.30
N PRO A 282 20.06 -4.18 45.92
CA PRO A 282 21.10 -3.41 45.22
C PRO A 282 21.85 -4.22 44.16
N PHE A 283 21.88 -5.57 44.24
CA PHE A 283 22.46 -6.41 43.20
C PHE A 283 21.59 -6.40 41.94
N ASP A 284 20.27 -6.56 42.09
CA ASP A 284 19.33 -6.47 40.98
C ASP A 284 19.38 -5.08 40.31
N VAL A 285 19.53 -4.01 41.09
CA VAL A 285 19.64 -2.63 40.55
C VAL A 285 20.91 -2.46 39.70
N VAL A 286 22.04 -3.03 40.13
CA VAL A 286 23.27 -3.00 39.34
C VAL A 286 23.08 -3.78 38.04
N ASP A 287 22.46 -4.96 38.09
CA ASP A 287 22.17 -5.76 36.90
C ASP A 287 21.22 -5.03 35.93
N VAL A 288 20.18 -4.36 36.44
CA VAL A 288 19.27 -3.51 35.64
C VAL A 288 20.06 -2.43 34.88
N ILE A 289 21.04 -1.80 35.52
CA ILE A 289 21.85 -0.73 34.93
C ILE A 289 22.77 -1.27 33.84
N GLU A 290 23.39 -2.43 34.05
CA GLU A 290 24.22 -3.07 33.01
C GLU A 290 23.38 -3.48 31.80
N VAL A 291 22.21 -4.11 32.01
CA VAL A 291 21.30 -4.48 30.91
C VAL A 291 20.81 -3.25 30.13
N ALA A 292 20.48 -2.17 30.84
CA ALA A 292 20.09 -0.91 30.20
C ALA A 292 21.23 -0.36 29.32
N ALA A 293 22.47 -0.40 29.81
CA ALA A 293 23.63 0.11 29.11
C ALA A 293 24.06 -0.71 27.88
N GLU A 294 23.73 -2.00 27.85
CA GLU A 294 23.97 -2.88 26.70
C GLU A 294 22.97 -2.62 25.55
N SER A 295 21.87 -1.93 25.83
CA SER A 295 20.86 -1.61 24.83
C SER A 295 21.30 -0.46 23.91
N THR A 296 20.72 -0.43 22.70
CA THR A 296 20.85 0.70 21.76
C THR A 296 19.72 1.74 21.93
N LEU A 297 18.94 1.62 23.00
CA LEU A 297 17.77 2.46 23.27
C LEU A 297 18.19 3.79 23.91
N ASP A 298 17.27 4.75 23.93
CA ASP A 298 17.47 5.95 24.74
C ASP A 298 17.43 5.63 26.24
N ASP A 299 17.87 6.57 27.09
CA ASP A 299 17.99 6.36 28.53
C ASP A 299 16.70 5.83 29.20
N GLN A 300 15.53 6.31 28.77
CA GLN A 300 14.27 5.93 29.39
C GLN A 300 13.85 4.52 28.97
N ASP A 301 13.93 4.23 27.68
CA ASP A 301 13.57 2.92 27.13
C ASP A 301 14.60 1.85 27.53
N ALA A 302 15.87 2.19 27.63
CA ALA A 302 16.93 1.34 28.16
C ALA A 302 16.67 0.95 29.62
N ALA A 303 16.28 1.92 30.45
CA ALA A 303 15.94 1.65 31.85
C ALA A 303 14.68 0.76 31.98
N MET A 304 13.67 1.01 31.14
CA MET A 304 12.47 0.15 31.07
C MET A 304 12.83 -1.29 30.67
N LEU A 305 13.72 -1.46 29.69
CA LEU A 305 14.23 -2.77 29.29
C LEU A 305 14.91 -3.49 30.45
N GLY A 306 15.85 -2.84 31.13
CA GLY A 306 16.56 -3.43 32.27
C GLY A 306 15.60 -3.87 33.38
N ARG A 307 14.63 -3.02 33.74
CA ARG A 307 13.61 -3.34 34.75
C ARG A 307 12.72 -4.51 34.32
N THR A 308 12.35 -4.59 33.05
CA THR A 308 11.59 -5.73 32.52
C THR A 308 12.42 -7.02 32.56
N ALA A 309 13.69 -6.94 32.17
CA ALA A 309 14.59 -8.09 32.06
C ALA A 309 14.99 -8.70 33.41
N ILE A 310 15.28 -7.86 34.40
CA ILE A 310 15.81 -8.27 35.71
C ILE A 310 14.70 -8.32 36.76
N LEU A 311 13.95 -7.22 36.94
CA LEU A 311 12.91 -7.10 37.97
C LEU A 311 11.58 -7.75 37.57
N ARG A 312 11.48 -8.26 36.34
CA ARG A 312 10.27 -8.88 35.76
C ARG A 312 9.03 -7.98 35.84
N GLU A 313 9.25 -6.69 35.72
CA GLU A 313 8.15 -5.74 35.67
C GLU A 313 7.31 -5.95 34.41
N ARG A 314 5.99 -5.95 34.57
CA ARG A 314 5.10 -6.14 33.43
C ARG A 314 5.15 -4.93 32.51
N PRO A 315 5.37 -5.13 31.20
CA PRO A 315 5.39 -4.02 30.26
C PRO A 315 4.01 -3.37 30.17
N THR A 316 4.00 -2.05 30.00
CA THR A 316 2.80 -1.33 29.53
C THR A 316 2.61 -1.53 28.03
N GLU A 317 1.48 -1.11 27.47
CA GLU A 317 1.25 -1.14 26.01
C GLU A 317 2.39 -0.43 25.24
N GLN A 318 2.75 0.79 25.66
CA GLN A 318 3.80 1.56 25.03
C GLN A 318 5.15 0.85 25.13
N SER A 319 5.48 0.33 26.32
CA SER A 319 6.70 -0.43 26.56
C SER A 319 6.77 -1.72 25.75
N ALA A 320 5.65 -2.44 25.59
CA ALA A 320 5.58 -3.66 24.79
C ALA A 320 5.96 -3.40 23.33
N ARG A 321 5.47 -2.28 22.74
CA ARG A 321 5.85 -1.87 21.38
C ARG A 321 7.35 -1.61 21.27
N THR A 322 7.93 -0.86 22.21
CA THR A 322 9.38 -0.58 22.24
C THR A 322 10.19 -1.87 22.38
N LEU A 323 9.82 -2.77 23.31
CA LEU A 323 10.51 -4.04 23.54
C LEU A 323 10.49 -4.93 22.29
N LEU A 324 9.34 -5.02 21.61
CA LEU A 324 9.22 -5.78 20.37
C LEU A 324 10.05 -5.17 19.23
N GLY A 325 10.07 -3.83 19.11
CA GLY A 325 10.95 -3.13 18.17
C GLY A 325 12.42 -3.43 18.44
N TRP A 326 12.84 -3.36 19.70
CA TRP A 326 14.20 -3.71 20.10
C TRP A 326 14.55 -5.17 19.82
N LEU A 327 13.66 -6.13 20.13
CA LEU A 327 13.84 -7.55 19.82
C LEU A 327 13.98 -7.81 18.30
N ARG A 328 13.22 -7.06 17.47
CA ARG A 328 13.30 -7.15 16.02
C ARG A 328 14.66 -6.69 15.49
N ASP A 329 15.17 -5.58 16.03
CA ASP A 329 16.31 -4.86 15.46
C ASP A 329 17.67 -5.29 16.07
N THR A 330 17.66 -6.06 17.17
CA THR A 330 18.87 -6.45 17.89
C THR A 330 19.36 -7.87 17.54
N PRO A 331 20.67 -8.07 17.26
CA PRO A 331 21.27 -9.38 17.05
C PRO A 331 21.06 -10.36 18.22
N ARG A 332 20.83 -11.65 17.91
CA ARG A 332 20.49 -12.69 18.91
C ARG A 332 21.54 -12.89 20.00
N ASP A 333 22.81 -12.75 19.66
CA ASP A 333 23.94 -12.88 20.58
C ASP A 333 23.92 -11.83 21.68
N LEU A 334 23.53 -10.60 21.34
CA LEU A 334 23.37 -9.51 22.31
C LEU A 334 22.10 -9.66 23.16
N LEU A 335 21.14 -10.49 22.72
CA LEU A 335 19.88 -10.72 23.43
C LEU A 335 19.92 -11.93 24.38
N ALA A 336 20.91 -12.82 24.22
CA ALA A 336 20.85 -14.19 24.71
C ALA A 336 20.55 -14.32 26.22
N ALA A 337 21.09 -13.42 27.04
CA ALA A 337 20.94 -13.49 28.50
C ALA A 337 19.51 -13.15 28.99
N HIS A 338 18.79 -12.25 28.31
CA HIS A 338 17.54 -11.68 28.82
C HIS A 338 16.32 -11.86 27.90
N ARG A 339 16.54 -12.33 26.67
CA ARG A 339 15.49 -12.55 25.66
C ARG A 339 14.34 -13.40 26.17
N GLY A 340 14.65 -14.51 26.85
CA GLY A 340 13.64 -15.46 27.35
C GLY A 340 12.65 -14.78 28.30
N THR A 341 13.17 -14.09 29.31
CA THR A 341 12.37 -13.35 30.30
C THR A 341 11.46 -12.31 29.65
N ILE A 342 12.01 -11.51 28.72
CA ILE A 342 11.23 -10.46 28.04
C ILE A 342 10.10 -11.07 27.20
N VAL A 343 10.43 -12.11 26.43
CA VAL A 343 9.44 -12.78 25.57
C VAL A 343 8.35 -13.46 26.40
N ASP A 344 8.70 -14.10 27.51
CA ASP A 344 7.73 -14.73 28.39
C ASP A 344 6.77 -13.70 29.00
N LEU A 345 7.27 -12.55 29.47
CA LEU A 345 6.41 -11.48 30.00
C LEU A 345 5.49 -10.87 28.93
N LEU A 346 5.98 -10.69 27.71
CA LEU A 346 5.16 -10.24 26.58
C LEU A 346 4.09 -11.29 26.23
N ALA A 347 4.43 -12.58 26.28
CA ALA A 347 3.51 -13.68 26.01
C ALA A 347 2.45 -13.87 27.11
N GLU A 348 2.78 -13.63 28.38
CA GLU A 348 1.83 -13.64 29.50
C GLU A 348 0.72 -12.59 29.33
N GLY A 349 1.06 -11.43 28.73
CA GLY A 349 0.12 -10.33 28.46
C GLY A 349 -0.59 -10.42 27.10
N VAL A 350 -0.40 -11.51 26.33
CA VAL A 350 -0.74 -11.53 24.90
C VAL A 350 -2.20 -11.19 24.58
N ASP A 351 -3.15 -11.66 25.39
CA ASP A 351 -4.58 -11.40 25.18
C ASP A 351 -5.01 -9.96 25.49
N GLN A 352 -4.12 -9.14 26.09
CA GLN A 352 -4.41 -7.76 26.50
C GLN A 352 -3.83 -6.72 25.53
N TRP A 353 -2.96 -7.14 24.61
CA TRP A 353 -2.30 -6.21 23.71
C TRP A 353 -3.24 -5.69 22.63
N PRO A 354 -3.11 -4.40 22.25
CA PRO A 354 -3.84 -3.86 21.12
C PRO A 354 -3.38 -4.52 19.82
N LEU A 355 -4.21 -4.38 18.79
CA LEU A 355 -4.01 -5.04 17.51
C LEU A 355 -2.64 -4.76 16.87
N ASP A 356 -2.15 -3.53 16.94
CA ASP A 356 -0.90 -3.15 16.31
C ASP A 356 0.33 -3.73 17.03
N VAL A 357 0.28 -3.86 18.35
CA VAL A 357 1.30 -4.57 19.14
C VAL A 357 1.27 -6.06 18.81
N LEU A 358 0.09 -6.66 18.65
CA LEU A 358 -0.05 -8.07 18.24
C LEU A 358 0.46 -8.35 16.82
N LEU A 359 0.25 -7.42 15.89
CA LEU A 359 0.80 -7.52 14.53
C LEU A 359 2.33 -7.49 14.57
N LEU A 360 2.92 -6.57 15.34
CA LEU A 360 4.37 -6.50 15.53
C LEU A 360 4.89 -7.76 16.25
N PHE A 361 4.17 -8.27 17.24
CA PHE A 361 4.57 -9.48 17.95
C PHE A 361 4.54 -10.71 17.05
N ASP A 362 3.51 -10.86 16.21
CA ASP A 362 3.49 -11.93 15.20
C ASP A 362 4.68 -11.83 14.24
N GLU A 363 5.01 -10.62 13.78
CA GLU A 363 6.17 -10.37 12.93
C GLU A 363 7.49 -10.76 13.61
N VAL A 364 7.73 -10.27 14.84
CA VAL A 364 8.94 -10.58 15.62
C VAL A 364 9.00 -12.06 15.94
N SER A 365 7.86 -12.72 16.15
CA SER A 365 7.84 -14.16 16.42
C SER A 365 8.39 -14.99 15.26
N ARG A 366 8.21 -14.50 14.03
CA ARG A 366 8.69 -15.15 12.80
C ARG A 366 10.16 -14.84 12.46
N SER A 367 10.79 -13.87 13.11
CA SER A 367 12.24 -13.63 12.95
C SER A 367 13.10 -14.63 13.75
N GLY A 368 12.46 -15.53 14.51
CA GLY A 368 13.05 -16.51 15.41
C GLY A 368 13.73 -15.91 16.63
N GLN A 369 13.38 -14.66 16.96
CA GLN A 369 13.70 -14.02 18.24
C GLN A 369 12.81 -14.54 19.38
N VAL A 370 11.65 -15.08 19.04
CA VAL A 370 10.70 -15.69 19.96
C VAL A 370 10.77 -17.20 19.81
N PRO A 371 10.70 -17.98 20.91
CA PRO A 371 10.54 -19.43 20.85
C PRO A 371 9.29 -19.86 20.06
N GLU A 372 9.39 -20.97 19.33
CA GLU A 372 8.35 -21.44 18.40
C GLU A 372 7.02 -21.75 19.12
N ASP A 373 7.07 -22.21 20.37
CA ASP A 373 5.88 -22.53 21.18
C ASP A 373 5.05 -21.30 21.57
N ARG A 374 5.58 -20.09 21.41
CA ARG A 374 4.85 -18.83 21.64
C ARG A 374 4.16 -18.29 20.39
N MET A 375 4.52 -18.76 19.20
CA MET A 375 4.00 -18.21 17.93
C MET A 375 2.49 -18.44 17.76
N ALA A 376 2.00 -19.66 18.05
CA ALA A 376 0.58 -19.99 17.91
C ALA A 376 -0.33 -19.23 18.90
N PRO A 377 0.02 -19.11 20.20
CA PRO A 377 -0.70 -18.21 21.12
C PRO A 377 -0.80 -16.76 20.62
N VAL A 378 0.30 -16.19 20.13
CA VAL A 378 0.33 -14.82 19.58
C VAL A 378 -0.61 -14.69 18.38
N ARG A 379 -0.56 -15.66 17.44
CA ARG A 379 -1.45 -15.67 16.28
C ARG A 379 -2.92 -15.80 16.69
N LEU A 380 -3.25 -16.62 17.68
CA LEU A 380 -4.61 -16.76 18.18
C LEU A 380 -5.13 -15.46 18.82
N ALA A 381 -4.31 -14.79 19.65
CA ALA A 381 -4.65 -13.51 20.25
C ALA A 381 -4.85 -12.42 19.17
N LEU A 382 -4.00 -12.39 18.14
CA LEU A 382 -4.14 -11.52 16.98
C LEU A 382 -5.47 -11.74 16.25
N ILE A 383 -5.84 -13.01 15.98
CA ILE A 383 -7.14 -13.35 15.36
C ILE A 383 -8.30 -12.82 16.22
N ARG A 384 -8.27 -13.03 17.53
CA ARG A 384 -9.30 -12.54 18.46
C ARG A 384 -9.40 -11.01 18.46
N ALA A 385 -8.28 -10.31 18.45
CA ALA A 385 -8.24 -8.85 18.40
C ALA A 385 -8.80 -8.30 17.07
N GLU A 386 -8.44 -8.91 15.94
CA GLU A 386 -9.01 -8.59 14.62
C GLU A 386 -10.51 -8.86 14.56
N LEU A 387 -10.97 -10.00 15.09
CA LEU A 387 -12.39 -10.33 15.17
C LEU A 387 -13.16 -9.31 16.03
N HIS A 388 -12.58 -8.88 17.16
CA HIS A 388 -13.19 -7.85 17.99
C HIS A 388 -13.34 -6.51 17.26
N ARG A 389 -12.30 -6.10 16.51
CA ARG A 389 -12.32 -4.89 15.68
C ARG A 389 -13.35 -5.00 14.55
N ALA A 390 -13.34 -6.11 13.81
CA ALA A 390 -14.31 -6.38 12.74
C ALA A 390 -15.75 -6.38 13.28
N HIS A 391 -15.97 -6.99 14.45
CA HIS A 391 -17.28 -7.04 15.08
C HIS A 391 -17.79 -5.64 15.51
N ARG A 392 -16.94 -4.81 16.12
CA ARG A 392 -17.34 -3.47 16.60
C ARG A 392 -17.42 -2.43 15.50
N HIS A 393 -16.42 -2.41 14.61
CA HIS A 393 -16.18 -1.31 13.68
C HIS A 393 -16.39 -1.68 12.21
N ALA A 394 -16.62 -2.96 11.89
CA ALA A 394 -16.69 -3.45 10.50
C ALA A 394 -15.41 -3.13 9.68
N GLU A 395 -14.26 -3.12 10.36
CA GLU A 395 -12.95 -2.86 9.76
C GLU A 395 -12.08 -4.11 9.79
N VAL A 396 -11.24 -4.27 8.77
CA VAL A 396 -10.29 -5.37 8.62
C VAL A 396 -8.93 -4.78 8.25
N THR A 397 -7.86 -5.33 8.80
CA THR A 397 -6.50 -4.95 8.37
C THR A 397 -6.13 -5.67 7.07
N ASP A 398 -5.68 -4.92 6.06
CA ASP A 398 -5.33 -5.44 4.73
C ASP A 398 -3.89 -6.03 4.63
N VAL A 399 -3.21 -6.25 5.75
CA VAL A 399 -1.84 -6.78 5.76
C VAL A 399 -1.87 -8.31 5.61
N ALA A 400 -1.37 -8.82 4.48
CA ALA A 400 -1.22 -10.26 4.27
C ALA A 400 -0.26 -10.86 5.31
N LEU A 401 -0.66 -11.96 5.94
CA LEU A 401 0.16 -12.68 6.92
C LEU A 401 0.52 -14.06 6.37
N PRO A 402 1.78 -14.49 6.45
CA PRO A 402 2.15 -15.85 6.07
C PRO A 402 1.49 -16.85 7.02
N ALA A 403 1.22 -18.04 6.49
CA ALA A 403 0.73 -19.18 7.26
C ALA A 403 1.81 -19.63 8.25
N LEU A 404 1.36 -20.06 9.44
CA LEU A 404 2.24 -20.73 10.39
C LEU A 404 2.50 -22.18 9.95
N PRO A 405 3.69 -22.73 10.22
CA PRO A 405 3.98 -24.15 9.98
C PRO A 405 2.96 -25.09 10.66
N ASP A 406 2.59 -26.19 10.00
CA ASP A 406 1.56 -27.12 10.50
C ASP A 406 1.86 -27.71 11.88
N HIS A 407 3.13 -27.90 12.22
CA HIS A 407 3.54 -28.41 13.53
C HIS A 407 3.32 -27.41 14.67
N LEU A 408 3.26 -26.11 14.37
CA LEU A 408 2.96 -25.04 15.33
C LEU A 408 1.46 -24.71 15.33
N TRP A 409 0.82 -24.70 14.15
CA TRP A 409 -0.61 -24.43 13.99
C TRP A 409 -1.44 -25.71 13.99
N HIS A 410 -1.37 -26.47 15.09
CA HIS A 410 -2.01 -27.76 15.25
C HIS A 410 -3.53 -27.65 15.47
N PRO A 411 -4.31 -28.76 15.38
CA PRO A 411 -5.78 -28.74 15.39
C PRO A 411 -6.41 -27.93 16.52
N ALA A 412 -5.95 -28.06 17.77
CA ALA A 412 -6.56 -27.31 18.88
C ALA A 412 -6.51 -25.77 18.73
N TYR A 413 -5.47 -25.20 18.10
CA TYR A 413 -5.43 -23.75 17.81
C TYR A 413 -6.34 -23.38 16.64
N ARG A 414 -6.42 -24.23 15.61
CA ARG A 414 -7.36 -24.05 14.48
C ARG A 414 -8.81 -24.09 14.97
N ASP A 415 -9.13 -25.07 15.80
CA ASP A 415 -10.47 -25.24 16.39
C ASP A 415 -10.83 -24.04 17.28
N ALA A 416 -9.89 -23.56 18.10
CA ALA A 416 -10.10 -22.37 18.92
C ALA A 416 -10.31 -21.10 18.07
N ALA A 417 -9.52 -20.90 17.00
CA ALA A 417 -9.68 -19.78 16.09
C ALA A 417 -11.01 -19.86 15.33
N GLN A 418 -11.38 -21.04 14.83
CA GLN A 418 -12.65 -21.28 14.14
C GLN A 418 -13.84 -21.05 15.08
N ALA A 419 -13.76 -21.51 16.33
CA ALA A 419 -14.79 -21.25 17.34
C ALA A 419 -14.96 -19.75 17.58
N SER A 420 -13.87 -18.97 17.67
CA SER A 420 -13.94 -17.51 17.81
C SER A 420 -14.58 -16.83 16.58
N VAL A 421 -14.32 -17.31 15.36
CA VAL A 421 -14.98 -16.82 14.14
C VAL A 421 -16.49 -17.09 14.19
N ILE A 422 -16.89 -18.33 14.50
CA ILE A 422 -18.31 -18.73 14.56
C ILE A 422 -19.07 -17.94 15.64
N GLU A 423 -18.46 -17.74 16.81
CA GLU A 423 -19.02 -16.93 17.89
C GLU A 423 -19.21 -15.47 17.47
N ALA A 424 -18.19 -14.88 16.82
CA ALA A 424 -18.25 -13.51 16.32
C ALA A 424 -19.35 -13.35 15.25
N LEU A 425 -19.49 -14.31 14.33
CA LEU A 425 -20.54 -14.32 13.30
C LEU A 425 -21.94 -14.47 13.89
N SER A 426 -22.08 -15.28 14.95
CA SER A 426 -23.38 -15.54 15.59
C SER A 426 -24.06 -14.28 16.14
N THR A 427 -23.25 -13.32 16.57
CA THR A 427 -23.72 -12.06 17.16
C THR A 427 -23.53 -10.84 16.24
N ALA A 428 -22.96 -11.04 15.04
CA ALA A 428 -22.60 -9.95 14.14
C ALA A 428 -23.82 -9.22 13.57
N ARG A 429 -23.68 -7.91 13.39
CA ARG A 429 -24.54 -7.09 12.52
C ARG A 429 -24.13 -7.29 11.06
N PRO A 430 -25.00 -7.06 10.07
CA PRO A 430 -24.69 -7.37 8.66
C PRO A 430 -23.39 -6.75 8.13
N ALA A 431 -23.10 -5.48 8.44
CA ALA A 431 -21.85 -4.84 8.04
C ALA A 431 -20.60 -5.47 8.69
N ALA A 432 -20.73 -5.95 9.94
CA ALA A 432 -19.64 -6.66 10.62
C ALA A 432 -19.49 -8.11 10.13
N PHE A 433 -20.56 -8.70 9.59
CA PHE A 433 -20.56 -10.07 9.07
C PHE A 433 -19.57 -10.22 7.91
N ASP A 434 -19.62 -9.29 6.93
CA ASP A 434 -18.63 -9.19 5.84
C ASP A 434 -17.21 -9.06 6.39
N ALA A 435 -16.97 -8.11 7.30
CA ALA A 435 -15.65 -7.88 7.87
C ALA A 435 -15.11 -9.14 8.59
N ILE A 436 -15.94 -9.87 9.33
CA ILE A 436 -15.54 -11.11 10.01
C ILE A 436 -15.22 -12.23 9.00
N LEU A 437 -16.00 -12.37 7.92
CA LEU A 437 -15.67 -13.34 6.86
C LEU A 437 -14.35 -13.02 6.16
N ARG A 438 -14.06 -11.73 5.95
CA ARG A 438 -12.76 -11.28 5.42
C ARG A 438 -11.61 -11.56 6.39
N VAL A 439 -11.82 -11.41 7.70
CA VAL A 439 -10.84 -11.85 8.71
C VAL A 439 -10.63 -13.37 8.62
N ALA A 440 -11.69 -14.17 8.52
CA ALA A 440 -11.58 -15.62 8.38
C ALA A 440 -10.79 -16.01 7.12
N ALA A 441 -11.09 -15.40 5.97
CA ALA A 441 -10.35 -15.60 4.72
C ALA A 441 -8.86 -15.23 4.84
N ARG A 442 -8.55 -14.09 5.48
CA ARG A 442 -7.17 -13.63 5.69
C ARG A 442 -6.32 -14.62 6.49
N PHE A 443 -6.93 -15.33 7.44
CA PHE A 443 -6.26 -16.32 8.27
C PHE A 443 -6.44 -17.76 7.78
N ASP A 444 -6.99 -17.96 6.58
CA ASP A 444 -7.29 -19.27 5.98
C ASP A 444 -8.13 -20.17 6.92
N LEU A 445 -9.11 -19.55 7.59
CA LEU A 445 -10.01 -20.25 8.51
C LEU A 445 -11.28 -20.67 7.75
N PRO A 446 -11.58 -21.98 7.70
CA PRO A 446 -12.79 -22.45 7.03
C PRO A 446 -14.03 -22.01 7.80
N VAL A 447 -15.05 -21.60 7.06
CA VAL A 447 -16.38 -21.29 7.58
C VAL A 447 -17.39 -22.08 6.76
N ARG A 448 -18.28 -22.82 7.40
CA ARG A 448 -19.36 -23.55 6.73
C ARG A 448 -20.67 -22.86 7.04
N VAL A 449 -21.52 -22.63 6.04
CA VAL A 449 -22.81 -21.95 6.26
C VAL A 449 -23.69 -22.73 7.23
N GLY A 450 -23.60 -24.06 7.25
CA GLY A 450 -24.32 -24.92 8.19
C GLY A 450 -24.05 -24.60 9.67
N ASP A 451 -22.84 -24.17 10.01
CA ASP A 451 -22.46 -23.84 11.40
C ASP A 451 -22.99 -22.45 11.83
N ILE A 452 -23.39 -21.62 10.87
CA ILE A 452 -23.85 -20.22 11.06
C ILE A 452 -25.19 -19.95 10.37
N ALA A 453 -26.04 -20.98 10.20
CA ALA A 453 -27.21 -20.93 9.32
C ALA A 453 -28.15 -19.74 9.62
N GLU A 454 -28.49 -19.51 10.88
CA GLU A 454 -29.38 -18.42 11.30
C GLU A 454 -28.75 -17.02 11.06
N PRO A 455 -27.52 -16.73 11.54
CA PRO A 455 -26.80 -15.51 11.18
C PRO A 455 -26.63 -15.29 9.67
N ALA A 456 -26.28 -16.33 8.92
CA ALA A 456 -26.11 -16.27 7.47
C ALA A 456 -27.42 -15.92 6.78
N HIS A 457 -28.54 -16.51 7.20
CA HIS A 457 -29.87 -16.16 6.67
C HIS A 457 -30.20 -14.68 6.92
N ARG A 458 -29.98 -14.18 8.14
CA ARG A 458 -30.19 -12.74 8.45
C ARG A 458 -29.30 -11.83 7.62
N PHE A 459 -28.04 -12.21 7.40
CA PHE A 459 -27.12 -11.47 6.54
C PHE A 459 -27.60 -11.46 5.08
N VAL A 460 -28.02 -12.62 4.54
CA VAL A 460 -28.56 -12.73 3.18
C VAL A 460 -29.83 -11.89 2.99
N LEU A 461 -30.75 -11.89 3.97
CA LEU A 461 -31.94 -11.02 3.92
C LEU A 461 -31.55 -9.54 3.86
N HIS A 462 -30.61 -9.11 4.70
CA HIS A 462 -30.10 -7.74 4.68
C HIS A 462 -29.43 -7.42 3.34
N TRP A 463 -28.61 -8.34 2.82
CA TRP A 463 -27.93 -8.17 1.55
C TRP A 463 -28.93 -8.06 0.40
N ALA A 464 -29.98 -8.89 0.39
CA ALA A 464 -31.09 -8.83 -0.58
C ALA A 464 -31.81 -7.48 -0.57
N ASP A 465 -31.91 -6.82 0.59
CA ASP A 465 -32.53 -5.50 0.76
C ASP A 465 -31.59 -4.32 0.40
N HIS A 466 -30.28 -4.54 0.32
CA HIS A 466 -29.26 -3.49 0.13
C HIS A 466 -28.27 -3.86 -1.00
N PRO A 467 -28.74 -3.87 -2.26
CA PRO A 467 -27.94 -4.24 -3.44
C PRO A 467 -26.74 -3.32 -3.70
N ASP A 468 -26.76 -2.10 -3.16
CA ASP A 468 -25.75 -1.06 -3.33
C ASP A 468 -24.49 -1.24 -2.47
N LEU A 469 -24.54 -2.10 -1.45
CA LEU A 469 -23.41 -2.34 -0.54
C LEU A 469 -22.22 -3.05 -1.20
N GLY A 470 -22.42 -3.69 -2.36
CA GLY A 470 -21.33 -4.15 -3.22
C GLY A 470 -20.41 -5.20 -2.60
N TYR A 471 -20.92 -6.08 -1.75
CA TYR A 471 -20.16 -7.17 -1.12
C TYR A 471 -19.42 -8.06 -2.14
N ASP A 472 -18.20 -8.47 -1.80
CA ASP A 472 -17.35 -9.32 -2.64
C ASP A 472 -17.33 -10.76 -2.13
N VAL A 473 -18.09 -11.62 -2.79
CA VAL A 473 -18.19 -13.05 -2.47
C VAL A 473 -16.85 -13.78 -2.58
N THR A 474 -15.91 -13.28 -3.39
CA THR A 474 -14.59 -13.91 -3.56
C THR A 474 -13.66 -13.67 -2.37
N ALA A 475 -14.01 -12.72 -1.50
CA ALA A 475 -13.28 -12.40 -0.28
C ALA A 475 -13.67 -13.28 0.92
N TRP A 476 -14.59 -14.24 0.75
CA TRP A 476 -15.16 -15.04 1.84
C TRP A 476 -14.87 -16.54 1.69
N PRO A 477 -14.60 -17.27 2.79
CA PRO A 477 -14.37 -18.72 2.72
C PRO A 477 -15.59 -19.52 2.24
N CYS A 478 -16.80 -19.04 2.54
CA CYS A 478 -18.08 -19.64 2.13
C CYS A 478 -18.84 -18.78 1.09
N GLY A 479 -18.13 -18.02 0.27
CA GLY A 479 -18.69 -17.06 -0.67
C GLY A 479 -19.77 -17.61 -1.59
N GLN A 480 -19.52 -18.78 -2.19
CA GLN A 480 -20.45 -19.41 -3.12
C GLN A 480 -21.75 -19.85 -2.42
N GLU A 481 -21.65 -20.48 -1.24
CA GLU A 481 -22.83 -20.93 -0.47
C GLU A 481 -23.73 -19.74 -0.09
N LEU A 482 -23.15 -18.59 0.26
CA LEU A 482 -23.90 -17.37 0.57
C LEU A 482 -24.51 -16.72 -0.69
N ASP A 483 -23.81 -16.75 -1.83
CA ASP A 483 -24.34 -16.23 -3.10
C ASP A 483 -25.53 -17.06 -3.62
N ASP A 484 -25.47 -18.38 -3.42
CA ASP A 484 -26.55 -19.33 -3.73
C ASP A 484 -27.77 -19.06 -2.84
N LEU A 485 -27.58 -18.87 -1.52
CA LEU A 485 -28.67 -18.50 -0.61
C LEU A 485 -29.31 -17.15 -0.98
N LEU A 486 -28.51 -16.17 -1.42
CA LEU A 486 -29.05 -14.90 -1.92
C LEU A 486 -29.84 -15.10 -3.21
N ALA A 487 -29.38 -15.95 -4.12
CA ALA A 487 -30.10 -16.24 -5.36
C ALA A 487 -31.46 -16.89 -5.07
N ASP A 488 -31.49 -17.85 -4.15
CA ASP A 488 -32.70 -18.54 -3.71
C ASP A 488 -33.69 -17.56 -3.05
N GLU A 489 -33.22 -16.67 -2.18
CA GLU A 489 -34.05 -15.65 -1.54
C GLU A 489 -34.66 -14.69 -2.57
N LEU A 490 -33.85 -14.14 -3.48
CA LEU A 490 -34.32 -13.22 -4.52
C LEU A 490 -35.30 -13.91 -5.48
N SER A 491 -35.02 -15.16 -5.88
CA SER A 491 -35.91 -15.97 -6.71
C SER A 491 -37.23 -16.25 -5.99
N GLY A 492 -37.18 -16.57 -4.69
CA GLY A 492 -38.35 -16.75 -3.82
C GLY A 492 -39.22 -15.50 -3.72
N ARG A 493 -38.62 -14.32 -3.55
CA ARG A 493 -39.34 -13.02 -3.56
C ARG A 493 -40.07 -12.76 -4.88
N ILE A 494 -39.43 -13.07 -6.01
CA ILE A 494 -40.07 -12.94 -7.34
C ILE A 494 -41.20 -13.96 -7.50
N ALA A 495 -41.00 -15.20 -7.07
CA ALA A 495 -42.03 -16.23 -7.15
C ALA A 495 -43.27 -15.89 -6.30
N ALA A 496 -43.06 -15.36 -5.08
CA ALA A 496 -44.14 -14.93 -4.20
C ALA A 496 -44.86 -13.67 -4.72
N LYS A 497 -44.12 -12.74 -5.35
CA LYS A 497 -44.67 -11.49 -5.88
C LYS A 497 -44.02 -11.14 -7.23
N PRO A 498 -44.56 -11.65 -8.36
CA PRO A 498 -43.99 -11.45 -9.69
C PRO A 498 -43.78 -9.98 -10.10
N THR A 499 -44.54 -9.04 -9.50
CA THR A 499 -44.37 -7.60 -9.75
C THR A 499 -43.03 -7.04 -9.27
N LEU A 500 -42.28 -7.75 -8.43
CA LEU A 500 -40.95 -7.35 -7.98
C LEU A 500 -39.83 -7.66 -8.99
N SER A 501 -40.10 -8.49 -10.00
CA SER A 501 -39.09 -8.90 -10.98
C SER A 501 -38.34 -7.72 -11.64
N PRO A 502 -39.00 -6.63 -12.10
CA PRO A 502 -38.29 -5.50 -12.68
C PRO A 502 -37.33 -4.80 -11.70
N VAL A 503 -37.77 -4.59 -10.45
CA VAL A 503 -36.99 -3.90 -9.41
C VAL A 503 -35.78 -4.73 -9.03
N ILE A 504 -35.98 -6.00 -8.68
CA ILE A 504 -34.90 -6.92 -8.33
C ILE A 504 -33.90 -7.07 -9.51
N GLY A 505 -34.40 -7.16 -10.75
CA GLY A 505 -33.52 -7.20 -11.91
C GLY A 505 -32.66 -5.93 -12.03
N ASP A 506 -33.24 -4.74 -11.87
CA ASP A 506 -32.53 -3.46 -11.98
C ASP A 506 -31.48 -3.27 -10.89
N ASP A 507 -31.76 -3.76 -9.69
CA ASP A 507 -30.86 -3.67 -8.55
C ASP A 507 -29.67 -4.64 -8.67
N TRP A 508 -29.88 -5.84 -9.21
CA TRP A 508 -28.91 -6.94 -9.13
C TRP A 508 -28.19 -7.28 -10.44
N TRP A 509 -28.56 -6.70 -11.58
CA TRP A 509 -28.01 -7.14 -12.87
C TRP A 509 -26.49 -7.02 -12.98
N ARG A 510 -25.87 -5.97 -12.40
CA ARG A 510 -24.43 -5.70 -12.55
C ARG A 510 -23.57 -6.82 -11.98
N GLY A 511 -23.93 -7.32 -10.80
CA GLY A 511 -23.20 -8.40 -10.12
C GLY A 511 -23.49 -9.76 -10.74
N ARG A 512 -24.76 -10.02 -11.08
CA ARG A 512 -25.23 -11.36 -11.47
C ARG A 512 -25.04 -11.68 -12.95
N VAL A 513 -25.04 -10.70 -13.86
CA VAL A 513 -24.99 -10.99 -15.32
C VAL A 513 -23.74 -11.75 -15.76
N LYS A 514 -22.61 -11.58 -15.06
CA LYS A 514 -21.36 -12.29 -15.36
C LYS A 514 -21.45 -13.80 -15.10
N HIS A 515 -22.33 -14.20 -14.20
CA HIS A 515 -22.50 -15.57 -13.75
C HIS A 515 -23.84 -16.16 -14.22
N LEU A 516 -24.54 -15.50 -15.15
CA LEU A 516 -25.84 -15.93 -15.63
C LEU A 516 -25.69 -17.24 -16.44
N PRO A 517 -26.13 -18.40 -15.91
CA PRO A 517 -25.97 -19.69 -16.59
C PRO A 517 -26.98 -19.88 -17.73
N GLY A 518 -28.03 -19.06 -17.74
CA GLY A 518 -29.17 -19.09 -18.67
C GLY A 518 -30.46 -18.65 -17.96
N PRO A 519 -31.54 -18.32 -18.67
CA PRO A 519 -32.79 -17.82 -18.08
C PRO A 519 -33.66 -18.94 -17.48
N HIS A 520 -33.11 -19.71 -16.52
CA HIS A 520 -33.78 -20.88 -15.94
C HIS A 520 -34.63 -20.53 -14.73
N THR A 521 -34.15 -19.65 -13.87
CA THR A 521 -34.86 -19.21 -12.67
C THR A 521 -35.63 -17.90 -12.89
N HIS A 522 -36.51 -17.55 -11.95
CA HIS A 522 -37.18 -16.25 -11.95
C HIS A 522 -36.19 -15.08 -11.85
N LEU A 523 -35.11 -15.26 -11.08
CA LEU A 523 -34.03 -14.27 -10.94
C LEU A 523 -33.24 -14.11 -12.24
N ASP A 524 -32.83 -15.20 -12.89
CA ASP A 524 -32.08 -15.15 -14.15
C ASP A 524 -32.84 -14.37 -15.23
N ARG A 525 -34.15 -14.61 -15.30
CA ARG A 525 -35.04 -13.91 -16.22
C ARG A 525 -35.11 -12.41 -15.91
N ALA A 526 -35.23 -12.05 -14.63
CA ALA A 526 -35.21 -10.66 -14.20
C ALA A 526 -33.89 -9.96 -14.56
N VAL A 527 -32.75 -10.61 -14.26
CA VAL A 527 -31.40 -10.12 -14.55
C VAL A 527 -31.16 -9.97 -16.05
N ALA A 528 -31.57 -10.94 -16.87
CA ALA A 528 -31.43 -10.87 -18.32
C ALA A 528 -32.22 -9.69 -18.90
N ALA A 529 -33.49 -9.54 -18.51
CA ALA A 529 -34.33 -8.44 -18.99
C ALA A 529 -33.83 -7.06 -18.52
N ALA A 530 -33.35 -6.94 -17.28
CA ALA A 530 -32.75 -5.71 -16.77
C ALA A 530 -31.41 -5.38 -17.45
N SER A 531 -30.58 -6.39 -17.74
CA SER A 531 -29.32 -6.21 -18.46
C SER A 531 -29.56 -5.58 -19.83
N MET A 532 -30.62 -5.98 -20.53
CA MET A 532 -31.00 -5.39 -21.81
C MET A 532 -31.44 -3.92 -21.72
N VAL A 533 -31.90 -3.45 -20.55
CA VAL A 533 -32.21 -2.04 -20.31
C VAL A 533 -30.95 -1.21 -20.08
N HIS A 534 -30.02 -1.71 -19.25
CA HIS A 534 -28.90 -0.91 -18.73
C HIS A 534 -27.58 -1.06 -19.49
N MET A 535 -27.40 -2.13 -20.26
CA MET A 535 -26.16 -2.37 -21.01
C MET A 535 -26.07 -1.54 -22.31
N SER A 536 -24.84 -1.28 -22.75
CA SER A 536 -24.59 -0.75 -24.09
C SER A 536 -24.99 -1.77 -25.18
N GLU A 537 -25.33 -1.27 -26.37
CA GLU A 537 -25.75 -2.12 -27.50
C GLU A 537 -24.77 -3.26 -27.81
N ALA A 538 -23.46 -2.99 -27.79
CA ALA A 538 -22.45 -4.03 -28.03
C ALA A 538 -22.53 -5.19 -27.02
N LYS A 539 -22.74 -4.88 -25.73
CA LYS A 539 -22.86 -5.89 -24.66
C LYS A 539 -24.22 -6.60 -24.71
N ARG A 540 -25.29 -5.87 -25.04
CA ARG A 540 -26.62 -6.44 -25.28
C ARG A 540 -26.59 -7.49 -26.39
N ARG A 541 -25.94 -7.19 -27.50
CA ARG A 541 -25.76 -8.13 -28.63
C ARG A 541 -24.99 -9.39 -28.21
N GLN A 542 -23.93 -9.25 -27.42
CA GLN A 542 -23.18 -10.40 -26.88
C GLN A 542 -24.03 -11.27 -25.96
N LEU A 543 -24.78 -10.66 -25.03
CA LEU A 543 -25.67 -11.37 -24.12
C LEU A 543 -26.79 -12.09 -24.90
N ALA A 544 -27.39 -11.41 -25.88
CA ALA A 544 -28.43 -11.99 -26.71
C ALA A 544 -27.91 -13.19 -27.53
N ASP A 545 -26.75 -13.06 -28.19
CA ASP A 545 -26.14 -14.17 -28.93
C ASP A 545 -25.83 -15.37 -28.02
N TYR A 546 -25.26 -15.14 -26.84
CA TYR A 546 -24.99 -16.19 -25.85
C TYR A 546 -26.28 -16.94 -25.45
N LEU A 547 -27.31 -16.21 -25.02
CA LEU A 547 -28.56 -16.82 -24.53
C LEU A 547 -29.38 -17.48 -25.63
N ILE A 548 -29.37 -16.92 -26.85
CA ILE A 548 -30.08 -17.52 -28.00
C ILE A 548 -29.37 -18.80 -28.46
N ARG A 549 -28.03 -18.83 -28.49
CA ARG A 549 -27.27 -20.04 -28.83
C ARG A 549 -27.48 -21.16 -27.81
N ASP A 550 -27.52 -20.82 -26.53
CA ASP A 550 -27.90 -21.78 -25.49
C ASP A 550 -29.31 -22.33 -25.73
N ALA A 551 -30.27 -21.45 -26.04
CA ALA A 551 -31.65 -21.85 -26.34
C ALA A 551 -31.76 -22.77 -27.57
N LEU A 552 -30.93 -22.57 -28.60
CA LEU A 552 -30.87 -23.45 -29.78
C LEU A 552 -30.42 -24.88 -29.45
N GLY A 553 -29.67 -25.08 -28.36
CA GLY A 553 -29.24 -26.39 -27.88
C GLY A 553 -30.32 -27.16 -27.10
N ARG A 554 -31.47 -26.53 -26.80
CA ARG A 554 -32.52 -27.11 -25.95
C ARG A 554 -33.53 -27.94 -26.75
N PRO A 555 -34.26 -28.88 -26.10
CA PRO A 555 -35.41 -29.53 -26.72
C PRO A 555 -36.46 -28.51 -27.15
N ASN A 556 -36.99 -28.64 -28.38
CA ASN A 556 -37.89 -27.67 -29.02
C ASN A 556 -37.26 -26.25 -29.15
N PRO A 557 -36.23 -26.11 -30.02
CA PRO A 557 -35.45 -24.87 -30.13
C PRO A 557 -36.30 -23.67 -30.60
N GLU A 558 -37.36 -23.91 -31.39
CA GLU A 558 -38.27 -22.84 -31.84
C GLU A 558 -38.94 -22.13 -30.67
N GLN A 559 -39.54 -22.90 -29.75
CA GLN A 559 -40.18 -22.35 -28.55
C GLN A 559 -39.16 -21.74 -27.60
N ALA A 560 -38.04 -22.44 -27.36
CA ALA A 560 -37.01 -21.97 -26.43
C ALA A 560 -36.40 -20.64 -26.87
N VAL A 561 -36.09 -20.49 -28.17
CA VAL A 561 -35.60 -19.23 -28.73
C VAL A 561 -36.67 -18.16 -28.66
N GLY A 562 -37.93 -18.48 -28.99
CA GLY A 562 -39.05 -17.55 -28.88
C GLY A 562 -39.22 -16.97 -27.47
N ASP A 563 -39.12 -17.81 -26.44
CA ASP A 563 -39.22 -17.42 -25.03
C ASP A 563 -38.04 -16.52 -24.60
N VAL A 564 -36.81 -16.87 -25.00
CA VAL A 564 -35.60 -16.09 -24.71
C VAL A 564 -35.62 -14.74 -25.40
N VAL A 565 -36.02 -14.69 -26.67
CA VAL A 565 -36.16 -13.44 -27.43
C VAL A 565 -37.24 -12.56 -26.79
N SER A 566 -38.39 -13.13 -26.44
CA SER A 566 -39.46 -12.39 -25.77
C SER A 566 -39.04 -11.85 -24.40
N LEU A 567 -38.18 -12.57 -23.69
CA LEU A 567 -37.58 -12.16 -22.42
C LEU A 567 -36.58 -11.00 -22.59
N LEU A 568 -35.63 -11.13 -23.51
CA LEU A 568 -34.55 -10.15 -23.70
C LEU A 568 -35.10 -8.75 -23.97
N TRP A 569 -36.13 -8.65 -24.80
CA TRP A 569 -36.75 -7.37 -25.16
C TRP A 569 -38.08 -7.14 -24.43
N SER A 570 -38.34 -7.83 -23.31
CA SER A 570 -39.57 -7.61 -22.53
C SER A 570 -39.63 -6.22 -21.90
N ARG A 571 -38.46 -5.60 -21.67
CA ARG A 571 -38.29 -4.29 -21.01
C ARG A 571 -37.48 -3.27 -21.83
N ALA A 572 -36.94 -3.67 -22.98
CA ALA A 572 -36.10 -2.82 -23.82
C ALA A 572 -36.54 -2.89 -25.29
N THR A 573 -36.38 -1.79 -26.01
CA THR A 573 -36.63 -1.74 -27.44
C THR A 573 -35.39 -2.24 -28.20
N PRO A 574 -35.53 -3.16 -29.18
CA PRO A 574 -34.40 -3.65 -29.96
C PRO A 574 -33.87 -2.59 -30.92
N THR A 575 -32.56 -2.59 -31.16
CA THR A 575 -31.92 -1.78 -32.20
C THR A 575 -31.92 -2.47 -33.55
N TYR A 576 -31.67 -1.72 -34.63
CA TYR A 576 -31.46 -2.30 -35.96
C TYR A 576 -30.27 -3.29 -36.02
N GLY A 577 -29.21 -3.01 -35.25
CA GLY A 577 -28.07 -3.92 -35.12
C GLY A 577 -28.47 -5.25 -34.50
N GLU A 578 -29.23 -5.22 -33.40
CA GLU A 578 -29.75 -6.41 -32.72
C GLU A 578 -30.74 -7.20 -33.60
N LEU A 579 -31.63 -6.52 -34.31
CA LEU A 579 -32.55 -7.18 -35.25
C LEU A 579 -31.81 -7.87 -36.40
N ARG A 580 -30.71 -7.29 -36.88
CA ARG A 580 -29.89 -7.92 -37.92
C ARG A 580 -29.22 -9.19 -37.43
N ASP A 581 -28.70 -9.17 -36.20
CA ASP A 581 -28.13 -10.37 -35.58
C ASP A 581 -29.20 -11.41 -35.31
N LEU A 582 -30.36 -10.98 -34.78
CA LEU A 582 -31.48 -11.87 -34.50
C LEU A 582 -31.95 -12.60 -35.76
N ARG A 583 -31.99 -11.92 -36.91
CA ARG A 583 -32.31 -12.53 -38.20
C ARG A 583 -31.40 -13.72 -38.54
N SER A 584 -30.11 -13.67 -38.21
CA SER A 584 -29.17 -14.73 -38.62
C SER A 584 -29.29 -16.00 -37.77
N VAL A 585 -29.95 -15.92 -36.61
CA VAL A 585 -30.02 -17.01 -35.63
C VAL A 585 -31.44 -17.52 -35.35
N LEU A 586 -32.50 -16.78 -35.76
CA LEU A 586 -33.88 -17.20 -35.54
C LEU A 586 -34.27 -18.42 -36.40
N PRO A 587 -34.80 -19.50 -35.79
CA PRO A 587 -35.46 -20.58 -36.52
C PRO A 587 -36.70 -20.08 -37.27
N GLU A 588 -37.03 -20.77 -38.37
CA GLU A 588 -38.30 -20.52 -39.08
C GLU A 588 -39.49 -20.72 -38.13
N ARG A 589 -40.48 -19.81 -38.20
CA ARG A 589 -41.73 -19.87 -37.42
C ARG A 589 -41.59 -19.86 -35.89
N ALA A 590 -40.42 -19.49 -35.35
CA ALA A 590 -40.26 -19.26 -33.91
C ALA A 590 -41.30 -18.23 -33.39
N PRO A 591 -41.99 -18.50 -32.27
CA PRO A 591 -42.97 -17.59 -31.70
C PRO A 591 -42.29 -16.38 -31.04
N VAL A 592 -42.20 -15.26 -31.77
CA VAL A 592 -41.58 -14.03 -31.29
C VAL A 592 -42.66 -13.01 -30.89
N ASP A 593 -42.51 -12.40 -29.70
CA ASP A 593 -43.41 -11.33 -29.24
C ASP A 593 -43.42 -10.14 -30.23
N PRO A 594 -44.61 -9.66 -30.68
CA PRO A 594 -44.72 -8.53 -31.60
C PRO A 594 -44.04 -7.23 -31.14
N ARG A 595 -43.75 -7.08 -29.84
CA ARG A 595 -43.01 -5.94 -29.28
C ARG A 595 -41.58 -5.86 -29.81
N VAL A 596 -40.96 -6.98 -30.15
CA VAL A 596 -39.61 -7.02 -30.77
C VAL A 596 -39.60 -6.28 -32.11
N PHE A 597 -40.71 -6.25 -32.83
CA PHE A 597 -40.80 -5.59 -34.13
C PHE A 597 -41.36 -4.16 -34.06
N VAL A 598 -41.45 -3.56 -32.87
CA VAL A 598 -42.07 -2.23 -32.69
C VAL A 598 -41.36 -1.12 -33.47
N VAL A 599 -40.02 -1.13 -33.52
CA VAL A 599 -39.23 -0.14 -34.28
C VAL A 599 -39.46 -0.29 -35.77
N LEU A 600 -39.36 -1.53 -36.29
CA LEU A 600 -39.62 -1.81 -37.71
C LEU A 600 -41.02 -1.38 -38.12
N ARG A 601 -42.04 -1.72 -37.31
CA ARG A 601 -43.42 -1.30 -37.55
C ARG A 601 -43.54 0.23 -37.57
N HIS A 602 -42.97 0.91 -36.57
CA HIS A 602 -43.02 2.37 -36.50
C HIS A 602 -42.40 3.02 -37.73
N ASP A 603 -41.20 2.59 -38.13
CA ASP A 603 -40.48 3.19 -39.27
C ASP A 603 -41.16 2.94 -40.61
N LEU A 604 -41.72 1.73 -40.80
CA LEU A 604 -42.44 1.38 -42.02
C LEU A 604 -43.79 2.09 -42.14
N GLU A 605 -44.50 2.35 -41.04
CA GLU A 605 -45.82 2.99 -41.05
C GLU A 605 -45.71 4.51 -40.98
N SER A 606 -44.87 5.06 -40.10
CA SER A 606 -44.90 6.48 -39.73
C SER A 606 -43.54 7.17 -39.54
N GLY A 607 -42.46 6.42 -39.30
CA GLY A 607 -41.15 6.96 -38.89
C GLY A 607 -40.21 7.32 -40.05
N GLU A 608 -38.91 7.07 -39.91
CA GLU A 608 -37.94 7.26 -40.99
C GLU A 608 -37.81 5.96 -41.80
N LEU A 609 -38.16 6.01 -43.09
CA LEU A 609 -38.11 4.81 -43.92
C LEU A 609 -36.68 4.59 -44.40
N THR A 610 -36.09 3.45 -44.04
CA THR A 610 -34.71 3.07 -44.43
C THR A 610 -34.67 1.76 -45.20
N ASP A 611 -33.56 1.52 -45.90
CA ASP A 611 -33.31 0.25 -46.59
C ASP A 611 -33.24 -0.94 -45.64
N ASP A 612 -32.59 -0.74 -44.49
CA ASP A 612 -32.49 -1.76 -43.44
C ASP A 612 -33.88 -2.15 -42.91
N ALA A 613 -34.79 -1.17 -42.71
CA ALA A 613 -36.15 -1.44 -42.25
C ALA A 613 -36.92 -2.34 -43.24
N LEU A 614 -36.88 -2.03 -44.54
CA LEU A 614 -37.54 -2.82 -45.57
C LEU A 614 -36.93 -4.22 -45.70
N ALA A 615 -35.59 -4.32 -45.65
CA ALA A 615 -34.88 -5.59 -45.79
C ALA A 615 -35.13 -6.53 -44.60
N LEU A 616 -35.05 -6.02 -43.37
CA LEU A 616 -35.30 -6.80 -42.15
C LEU A 616 -36.77 -7.20 -42.05
N ALA A 617 -37.70 -6.29 -42.33
CA ALA A 617 -39.13 -6.59 -42.34
C ALA A 617 -39.47 -7.72 -43.29
N ARG A 618 -38.95 -7.65 -44.53
CA ARG A 618 -39.13 -8.71 -45.52
C ARG A 618 -38.57 -10.04 -45.02
N ALA A 619 -37.36 -10.04 -44.47
CA ALA A 619 -36.73 -11.24 -43.95
C ALA A 619 -37.54 -11.89 -42.81
N PHE A 620 -38.02 -11.11 -41.84
CA PHE A 620 -38.81 -11.65 -40.72
C PHE A 620 -40.20 -12.15 -41.15
N VAL A 621 -40.83 -11.51 -42.13
CA VAL A 621 -42.09 -12.01 -42.72
C VAL A 621 -41.87 -13.31 -43.50
N GLU A 622 -40.77 -13.41 -44.26
CA GLU A 622 -40.41 -14.60 -45.02
C GLU A 622 -40.04 -15.78 -44.10
N LEU A 623 -39.38 -15.52 -42.96
CA LEU A 623 -39.11 -16.50 -41.91
C LEU A 623 -40.37 -16.95 -41.14
N GLY A 624 -41.51 -16.27 -41.34
CA GLY A 624 -42.77 -16.57 -40.65
C GLY A 624 -42.77 -16.25 -39.15
N VAL A 625 -41.79 -15.47 -38.67
CA VAL A 625 -41.66 -15.08 -37.25
C VAL A 625 -42.38 -13.77 -36.93
N TRP A 626 -42.73 -12.99 -37.95
CA TRP A 626 -43.48 -11.75 -37.79
C TRP A 626 -44.75 -11.74 -38.65
N LEU A 627 -45.90 -11.56 -38.00
CA LEU A 627 -47.16 -11.23 -38.66
C LEU A 627 -47.28 -9.71 -38.77
N PRO A 628 -47.03 -9.13 -39.96
CA PRO A 628 -46.99 -7.68 -40.13
C PRO A 628 -48.41 -7.08 -40.05
N SER A 629 -48.49 -5.82 -39.63
CA SER A 629 -49.73 -5.04 -39.73
C SER A 629 -50.10 -4.80 -41.20
N ARG A 630 -51.34 -4.33 -41.41
CA ARG A 630 -51.80 -3.95 -42.76
C ARG A 630 -50.90 -2.88 -43.39
N GLY A 631 -50.50 -1.86 -42.64
CA GLY A 631 -49.65 -0.77 -43.14
C GLY A 631 -48.26 -1.27 -43.58
N VAL A 632 -47.63 -2.14 -42.79
CA VAL A 632 -46.36 -2.78 -43.16
C VAL A 632 -46.51 -3.65 -44.42
N THR A 633 -47.59 -4.42 -44.51
CA THR A 633 -47.86 -5.28 -45.67
C THR A 633 -48.03 -4.45 -46.95
N GLU A 634 -48.76 -3.34 -46.87
CA GLU A 634 -48.94 -2.39 -47.98
C GLU A 634 -47.60 -1.75 -48.38
N MET A 635 -46.75 -1.36 -47.42
CA MET A 635 -45.42 -0.80 -47.70
C MET A 635 -44.49 -1.80 -48.41
N LEU A 636 -44.42 -3.06 -47.93
CA LEU A 636 -43.61 -4.11 -48.57
C LEU A 636 -44.12 -4.46 -49.98
N SER A 637 -45.43 -4.44 -50.17
CA SER A 637 -46.05 -4.63 -51.49
C SER A 637 -45.74 -3.45 -52.44
N ALA A 638 -45.76 -2.23 -51.93
CA ALA A 638 -45.38 -1.03 -52.68
C ALA A 638 -43.91 -1.07 -53.12
N ASP A 639 -42.98 -1.46 -52.23
CA ASP A 639 -41.55 -1.63 -52.56
C ASP A 639 -41.34 -2.69 -53.65
N ARG A 640 -42.01 -3.84 -53.56
CA ARG A 640 -42.00 -4.87 -54.63
C ARG A 640 -42.58 -4.35 -55.94
N THR A 641 -43.64 -3.54 -55.88
CA THR A 641 -44.26 -2.93 -57.07
C THR A 641 -43.30 -1.95 -57.72
N LEU A 642 -42.64 -1.09 -56.94
CA LEU A 642 -41.63 -0.15 -57.44
C LEU A 642 -40.45 -0.88 -58.09
N GLN A 643 -39.94 -1.94 -57.46
CA GLN A 643 -38.88 -2.78 -58.01
C GLN A 643 -39.28 -3.37 -59.38
N ARG A 644 -40.51 -3.90 -59.51
CA ARG A 644 -41.02 -4.41 -60.80
C ARG A 644 -41.14 -3.31 -61.86
N LEU A 645 -41.72 -2.16 -61.51
CA LEU A 645 -41.87 -1.04 -62.45
C LEU A 645 -40.51 -0.55 -62.94
N ARG A 646 -39.52 -0.49 -62.05
CA ARG A 646 -38.14 -0.15 -62.39
C ARG A 646 -37.53 -1.15 -63.38
N ASP A 647 -37.64 -2.43 -63.08
CA ASP A 647 -37.06 -3.49 -63.90
C ASP A 647 -37.76 -3.59 -65.27
N GLU A 648 -39.07 -3.35 -65.31
CA GLU A 648 -39.85 -3.22 -66.55
C GLU A 648 -39.42 -2.00 -67.36
N ALA A 649 -39.23 -0.84 -66.71
CA ALA A 649 -38.81 0.39 -67.37
C ALA A 649 -37.43 0.26 -68.02
N VAL A 650 -36.46 -0.37 -67.35
CA VAL A 650 -35.11 -0.61 -67.89
C VAL A 650 -35.15 -1.51 -69.13
N LYS A 651 -36.07 -2.48 -69.19
CA LYS A 651 -36.22 -3.41 -70.32
C LYS A 651 -36.88 -2.79 -71.56
N ARG A 652 -37.44 -1.57 -71.45
CA ARG A 652 -38.15 -0.91 -72.57
C ARG A 652 -37.18 -0.40 -73.63
N THR A 653 -37.49 -0.77 -74.87
CA THR A 653 -36.77 -0.30 -76.05
C THR A 653 -37.30 1.05 -76.55
N LEU A 654 -36.53 1.67 -77.43
CA LEU A 654 -36.73 3.04 -77.93
C LEU A 654 -38.16 3.38 -78.40
N THR A 655 -38.87 2.42 -79.00
CA THR A 655 -40.19 2.65 -79.62
C THR A 655 -41.35 2.19 -78.76
N GLU A 656 -41.07 1.50 -77.64
CA GLU A 656 -42.09 0.96 -76.76
C GLU A 656 -42.76 2.06 -75.92
N GLN A 657 -44.07 1.92 -75.76
CA GLN A 657 -44.86 2.72 -74.82
C GLN A 657 -44.47 2.38 -73.37
N PRO A 658 -44.71 3.31 -72.42
CA PRO A 658 -44.57 2.98 -71.01
C PRO A 658 -45.45 1.76 -70.66
N PRO A 659 -45.07 0.95 -69.65
CA PRO A 659 -45.91 -0.13 -69.16
C PRO A 659 -47.35 0.34 -68.88
N SER A 660 -48.34 -0.53 -69.08
CA SER A 660 -49.74 -0.17 -68.82
C SER A 660 -49.93 0.30 -67.38
N ASN A 661 -50.58 1.45 -67.19
CA ASN A 661 -50.82 2.11 -65.90
C ASN A 661 -49.53 2.47 -65.14
N PHE A 662 -48.40 2.63 -65.83
CA PHE A 662 -47.10 2.94 -65.21
C PHE A 662 -47.15 4.23 -64.38
N THR A 663 -47.64 5.32 -64.96
CA THR A 663 -47.80 6.62 -64.29
C THR A 663 -48.74 6.51 -63.09
N ASP A 664 -49.89 5.85 -63.24
CA ASP A 664 -50.88 5.70 -62.17
C ASP A 664 -50.34 4.85 -61.01
N LYS A 665 -49.65 3.73 -61.33
CA LYS A 665 -49.03 2.87 -60.33
C LYS A 665 -47.93 3.62 -59.58
N LEU A 666 -47.07 4.38 -60.27
CA LEU A 666 -46.05 5.20 -59.61
C LEU A 666 -46.67 6.27 -58.70
N LYS A 667 -47.74 6.96 -59.15
CA LYS A 667 -48.45 7.96 -58.34
C LYS A 667 -49.15 7.38 -57.10
N GLN A 668 -49.53 6.10 -57.15
CA GLN A 668 -50.15 5.39 -56.03
C GLN A 668 -49.13 4.89 -54.99
N LEU A 669 -47.82 4.92 -55.29
CA LEU A 669 -46.81 4.51 -54.32
C LEU A 669 -46.63 5.56 -53.23
N PRO A 670 -46.31 5.14 -51.98
CA PRO A 670 -46.02 6.08 -50.90
C PRO A 670 -44.85 7.01 -51.25
N ALA A 671 -45.04 8.32 -51.08
CA ALA A 671 -44.01 9.32 -51.41
C ALA A 671 -42.68 9.08 -50.66
N ARG A 672 -42.73 8.61 -49.41
CA ARG A 672 -41.55 8.25 -48.60
C ARG A 672 -40.74 7.11 -49.22
N LEU A 673 -41.41 6.13 -49.84
CA LEU A 673 -40.75 5.03 -50.55
C LEU A 673 -40.11 5.51 -51.86
N ILE A 674 -40.81 6.36 -52.61
CA ILE A 674 -40.28 6.97 -53.83
C ILE A 674 -39.03 7.80 -53.51
N ALA A 675 -39.04 8.56 -52.41
CA ALA A 675 -37.90 9.34 -51.95
C ALA A 675 -36.71 8.45 -51.55
N LEU A 676 -36.94 7.37 -50.77
CA LEU A 676 -35.88 6.42 -50.40
C LEU A 676 -35.22 5.78 -51.63
N ARG A 677 -36.03 5.44 -52.65
CA ARG A 677 -35.58 4.79 -53.89
C ARG A 677 -35.26 5.79 -55.02
N ALA A 678 -35.12 7.07 -54.72
CA ALA A 678 -34.98 8.12 -55.74
C ALA A 678 -33.78 7.88 -56.67
N ASP A 679 -32.61 7.56 -56.12
CA ASP A 679 -31.40 7.31 -56.92
C ASP A 679 -31.52 6.05 -57.80
N GLU A 680 -32.17 5.00 -57.28
CA GLU A 680 -32.43 3.78 -58.05
C GLU A 680 -33.40 4.04 -59.20
N LEU A 681 -34.41 4.87 -58.97
CA LEU A 681 -35.39 5.28 -59.98
C LEU A 681 -34.74 6.18 -61.04
N VAL A 682 -33.93 7.15 -60.63
CA VAL A 682 -33.12 7.99 -61.54
C VAL A 682 -32.18 7.13 -62.38
N GLY A 683 -31.49 6.16 -61.75
CA GLY A 683 -30.62 5.23 -62.45
C GLY A 683 -31.38 4.38 -63.48
N ALA A 684 -32.60 3.94 -63.17
CA ALA A 684 -33.43 3.21 -64.11
C ALA A 684 -33.93 4.08 -65.27
N MET A 685 -34.33 5.33 -65.00
CA MET A 685 -34.69 6.30 -66.03
C MET A 685 -33.52 6.67 -66.95
N LEU A 686 -32.27 6.54 -66.49
CA LEU A 686 -31.09 6.74 -67.35
C LEU A 686 -30.74 5.51 -68.17
N ARG A 687 -31.06 4.31 -67.69
CA ARG A 687 -30.77 3.05 -68.39
C ARG A 687 -31.86 2.66 -69.40
N THR A 688 -33.08 3.15 -69.24
CA THR A 688 -34.16 2.89 -70.22
C THR A 688 -33.83 3.54 -71.57
N GLU A 689 -34.18 2.85 -72.66
CA GLU A 689 -34.04 3.40 -74.01
C GLU A 689 -35.28 4.15 -74.49
N SER A 690 -36.41 4.07 -73.76
CA SER A 690 -37.69 4.68 -74.15
C SER A 690 -37.85 6.09 -73.56
N PRO A 691 -37.81 7.16 -74.39
CA PRO A 691 -38.04 8.53 -73.91
C PRO A 691 -39.45 8.75 -73.36
N ARG A 692 -40.42 7.97 -73.85
CA ARG A 692 -41.82 8.01 -73.39
C ARG A 692 -41.96 7.45 -71.98
N THR A 693 -41.18 6.42 -71.64
CA THR A 693 -41.16 5.85 -70.28
C THR A 693 -40.53 6.83 -69.29
N VAL A 694 -39.48 7.55 -69.69
CA VAL A 694 -38.89 8.61 -68.87
C VAL A 694 -39.89 9.75 -68.65
N LEU A 695 -40.57 10.21 -69.69
CA LEU A 695 -41.59 11.25 -69.57
C LEU A 695 -42.71 10.83 -68.60
N ALA A 696 -43.23 9.61 -68.76
CA ALA A 696 -44.26 9.06 -67.87
C ALA A 696 -43.78 8.94 -66.40
N ALA A 697 -42.50 8.60 -66.18
CA ALA A 697 -41.90 8.58 -64.85
C ALA A 697 -41.79 9.99 -64.26
N LEU A 698 -41.32 10.97 -65.04
CA LEU A 698 -41.19 12.37 -64.64
C LEU A 698 -42.54 13.01 -64.29
N GLU A 699 -43.63 12.59 -64.93
CA GLU A 699 -45.00 13.02 -64.59
C GLU A 699 -45.53 12.41 -63.28
N ALA A 700 -44.91 11.33 -62.80
CA ALA A 700 -45.37 10.59 -61.62
C ALA A 700 -44.52 10.84 -60.36
N VAL A 701 -43.29 11.34 -60.51
CA VAL A 701 -42.35 11.58 -59.39
C VAL A 701 -42.36 13.05 -58.97
N SER A 702 -41.75 13.34 -57.82
CA SER A 702 -41.60 14.71 -57.35
C SER A 702 -40.62 15.52 -58.21
N ILE A 703 -40.70 16.85 -58.10
CA ILE A 703 -39.85 17.78 -58.86
C ILE A 703 -38.36 17.53 -58.55
N GLU A 704 -38.02 17.24 -57.29
CA GLU A 704 -36.65 17.02 -56.84
C GLU A 704 -36.00 15.80 -57.52
N ILE A 705 -36.75 14.71 -57.70
CA ILE A 705 -36.29 13.50 -58.40
C ILE A 705 -36.14 13.81 -59.90
N GLY A 706 -37.08 14.58 -60.45
CA GLY A 706 -36.96 15.10 -61.82
C GLY A 706 -35.68 15.91 -62.02
N GLU A 707 -35.35 16.81 -61.09
CA GLU A 707 -34.11 17.59 -61.14
C GLU A 707 -32.85 16.74 -61.00
N ALA A 708 -32.86 15.74 -60.12
CA ALA A 708 -31.77 14.78 -59.96
C ALA A 708 -31.52 14.02 -61.28
N TYR A 709 -32.59 13.53 -61.92
CA TYR A 709 -32.52 12.90 -63.24
C TYR A 709 -31.92 13.85 -64.29
N LEU A 710 -32.45 15.06 -64.41
CA LEU A 710 -32.01 16.03 -65.42
C LEU A 710 -30.57 16.48 -65.22
N ARG A 711 -30.12 16.63 -63.96
CA ARG A 711 -28.70 16.88 -63.65
C ARG A 711 -27.81 15.74 -64.14
N ARG A 712 -28.16 14.50 -63.82
CA ARG A 712 -27.37 13.31 -64.18
C ARG A 712 -27.38 13.04 -65.69
N LEU A 713 -28.53 13.20 -66.36
CA LEU A 713 -28.65 13.11 -67.82
C LEU A 713 -27.74 14.10 -68.55
N ARG A 714 -27.67 15.36 -68.06
CA ARG A 714 -26.77 16.37 -68.63
C ARG A 714 -25.29 16.03 -68.45
N HIS A 715 -24.94 15.37 -67.35
CA HIS A 715 -23.58 14.91 -67.10
C HIS A 715 -23.21 13.76 -68.06
N GLU A 716 -24.06 12.73 -68.17
CA GLU A 716 -23.84 11.59 -69.08
C GLU A 716 -23.69 12.02 -70.56
N LEU A 717 -24.44 13.05 -70.97
CA LEU A 717 -24.33 13.62 -72.32
C LEU A 717 -23.03 14.35 -72.60
N ARG A 718 -22.35 14.85 -71.56
CA ARG A 718 -21.05 15.52 -71.70
C ARG A 718 -19.88 14.53 -71.72
N GLU A 719 -19.96 13.48 -70.90
CA GLU A 719 -18.86 12.54 -70.68
C GLU A 719 -18.85 11.34 -71.65
N ALA A 720 -20.00 10.67 -71.84
CA ALA A 720 -20.07 9.38 -72.54
C ALA A 720 -20.74 9.46 -73.92
N GLY A 721 -21.58 10.47 -74.16
CA GLY A 721 -22.16 10.76 -75.48
C GLY A 721 -23.10 9.67 -76.04
N SER A 722 -23.84 8.96 -75.20
CA SER A 722 -24.80 7.93 -75.65
C SER A 722 -25.92 8.53 -76.51
N LEU A 723 -26.13 7.98 -77.71
CA LEU A 723 -27.23 8.36 -78.59
C LEU A 723 -28.61 8.17 -77.93
N SER A 724 -28.72 7.25 -76.96
CA SER A 724 -29.96 7.04 -76.21
C SER A 724 -30.27 8.23 -75.30
N HIS A 725 -29.29 8.69 -74.52
CA HIS A 725 -29.43 9.87 -73.67
C HIS A 725 -29.70 11.14 -74.47
N LEU A 726 -29.08 11.28 -75.64
CA LEU A 726 -29.32 12.41 -76.54
C LEU A 726 -30.76 12.40 -77.05
N THR A 727 -31.22 11.24 -77.51
CA THR A 727 -32.58 11.07 -78.02
C THR A 727 -33.60 11.42 -76.94
N THR A 728 -33.37 10.96 -75.71
CA THR A 728 -34.23 11.29 -74.56
C THR A 728 -34.16 12.77 -74.19
N ALA A 729 -32.97 13.38 -74.13
CA ALA A 729 -32.83 14.81 -73.81
C ALA A 729 -33.49 15.71 -74.87
N PHE A 730 -33.33 15.37 -76.15
CA PHE A 730 -34.00 16.10 -77.23
C PHE A 730 -35.52 15.92 -77.15
N PHE A 731 -36.00 14.68 -77.02
CA PHE A 731 -37.42 14.37 -76.88
C PHE A 731 -38.06 15.14 -75.73
N LEU A 732 -37.46 15.11 -74.53
CA LEU A 732 -37.94 15.86 -73.37
C LEU A 732 -37.82 17.38 -73.57
N GLY A 733 -36.79 17.86 -74.26
CA GLY A 733 -36.56 19.28 -74.54
C GLY A 733 -37.62 19.92 -75.44
N VAL A 734 -38.16 19.16 -76.39
CA VAL A 734 -39.20 19.64 -77.32
C VAL A 734 -40.63 19.30 -76.87
N ASN A 735 -40.79 18.44 -75.86
CA ASN A 735 -42.10 18.03 -75.37
C ASN A 735 -42.67 19.07 -74.39
N SER A 736 -43.83 19.66 -74.70
CA SER A 736 -44.49 20.71 -73.91
C SER A 736 -44.96 20.28 -72.52
N GLN A 737 -45.03 18.99 -72.23
CA GLN A 737 -45.40 18.46 -70.91
C GLN A 737 -44.30 18.66 -69.86
N ILE A 738 -43.07 18.95 -70.29
CA ILE A 738 -41.95 19.29 -69.40
C ILE A 738 -41.89 20.80 -69.17
N GLY A 739 -41.64 21.21 -67.92
CA GLY A 739 -41.52 22.61 -67.53
C GLY A 739 -40.52 23.40 -68.39
N GLU A 740 -40.85 24.65 -68.72
CA GLU A 740 -40.08 25.47 -69.68
C GLU A 740 -38.61 25.63 -69.31
N SER A 741 -38.29 25.76 -68.02
CA SER A 741 -36.91 25.84 -67.52
C SER A 741 -36.09 24.58 -67.86
N TYR A 742 -36.65 23.39 -67.65
CA TYR A 742 -35.99 22.12 -67.96
C TYR A 742 -35.84 21.91 -69.47
N ARG A 743 -36.86 22.29 -70.26
CA ARG A 743 -36.79 22.24 -71.72
C ARG A 743 -35.62 23.05 -72.26
N LYS A 744 -35.52 24.33 -71.85
CA LYS A 744 -34.40 25.20 -72.22
C LYS A 744 -33.05 24.61 -71.81
N SER A 745 -32.96 24.07 -70.59
CA SER A 745 -31.71 23.50 -70.09
C SER A 745 -31.26 22.25 -70.84
N LEU A 746 -32.18 21.35 -71.19
CA LEU A 746 -31.87 20.15 -71.98
C LEU A 746 -31.47 20.52 -73.41
N LEU A 747 -32.24 21.40 -74.06
CA LEU A 747 -31.93 21.83 -75.42
C LEU A 747 -30.55 22.49 -75.51
N LEU A 748 -30.14 23.30 -74.53
CA LEU A 748 -28.77 23.87 -74.50
C LEU A 748 -27.66 22.80 -74.45
N VAL A 749 -27.88 21.68 -73.75
CA VAL A 749 -26.91 20.58 -73.72
C VAL A 749 -26.91 19.81 -75.05
N VAL A 750 -28.09 19.61 -75.64
CA VAL A 750 -28.24 19.02 -76.97
C VAL A 750 -27.58 19.90 -78.05
N GLU A 751 -27.74 21.22 -77.98
CA GLU A 751 -27.09 22.20 -78.87
C GLU A 751 -25.56 22.07 -78.83
N ARG A 752 -24.99 22.01 -77.62
CA ARG A 752 -23.55 21.80 -77.44
C ARG A 752 -23.11 20.46 -78.02
N TRP A 753 -23.85 19.38 -77.76
CA TRP A 753 -23.53 18.07 -78.33
C TRP A 753 -23.60 18.08 -79.87
N VAL A 754 -24.60 18.73 -80.46
CA VAL A 754 -24.76 18.86 -81.93
C VAL A 754 -23.60 19.63 -82.57
N ASN A 755 -23.07 20.64 -81.87
CA ASN A 755 -21.90 21.40 -82.29
C ASN A 755 -20.66 20.51 -82.41
N ASP A 756 -20.48 19.63 -81.43
CA ASP A 756 -19.26 18.82 -81.30
C ASP A 756 -19.37 17.47 -82.04
N ALA A 757 -20.59 17.04 -82.41
CA ALA A 757 -20.85 15.77 -83.08
C ALA A 757 -20.48 15.77 -84.58
N SER A 758 -19.94 14.65 -85.07
CA SER A 758 -19.69 14.45 -86.51
C SER A 758 -20.99 14.27 -87.31
N ASN A 759 -20.96 14.52 -88.63
CA ASN A 759 -22.11 14.28 -89.52
C ASN A 759 -22.67 12.85 -89.43
N LYS A 760 -21.78 11.86 -89.23
CA LYS A 760 -22.17 10.45 -89.07
C LYS A 760 -22.96 10.23 -87.77
N LEU A 761 -22.56 10.89 -86.66
CA LEU A 761 -23.28 10.82 -85.39
C LEU A 761 -24.61 11.56 -85.44
N LEU A 762 -24.69 12.71 -86.11
CA LEU A 762 -25.94 13.44 -86.31
C LEU A 762 -26.96 12.65 -87.12
N LYS A 763 -26.52 11.95 -88.17
CA LYS A 763 -27.39 11.06 -88.95
C LYS A 763 -27.90 9.89 -88.11
N ARG A 764 -27.03 9.27 -87.31
CA ARG A 764 -27.45 8.18 -86.38
C ARG A 764 -28.41 8.68 -85.30
N ALA A 765 -28.23 9.92 -84.82
CA ALA A 765 -29.17 10.56 -83.90
C ALA A 765 -30.52 10.82 -84.57
N GLU A 766 -30.52 11.32 -85.80
CA GLU A 766 -31.73 11.53 -86.62
C GLU A 766 -32.49 10.21 -86.82
N GLU A 767 -31.81 9.15 -87.26
CA GLU A 767 -32.39 7.81 -87.43
C GLU A 767 -33.03 7.30 -86.12
N ARG A 768 -32.37 7.55 -84.98
CA ARG A 768 -32.87 7.14 -83.67
C ARG A 768 -34.07 8.00 -83.21
N ILE A 769 -34.07 9.30 -83.48
CA ILE A 769 -35.19 10.19 -83.15
C ILE A 769 -36.40 9.91 -84.06
N ASP A 770 -36.18 9.67 -85.35
CA ASP A 770 -37.21 9.24 -86.30
C ASP A 770 -37.89 7.94 -85.86
N ALA A 771 -37.13 7.01 -85.28
CA ALA A 771 -37.67 5.79 -84.72
C ALA A 771 -38.64 6.05 -83.55
N VAL A 772 -38.42 7.11 -82.76
CA VAL A 772 -39.35 7.52 -81.67
C VAL A 772 -40.61 8.20 -82.23
N SER A 773 -40.45 9.09 -83.22
CA SER A 773 -41.53 9.64 -84.05
C SER A 773 -40.95 10.38 -85.24
N LYS A 774 -41.54 10.19 -86.43
CA LYS A 774 -41.20 10.96 -87.64
C LYS A 774 -41.41 12.46 -87.48
N ASP A 775 -42.35 12.87 -86.62
CA ASP A 775 -42.59 14.28 -86.34
C ASP A 775 -41.43 14.88 -85.53
N TYR A 776 -40.91 14.16 -84.53
CA TYR A 776 -39.73 14.60 -83.79
C TYR A 776 -38.46 14.58 -84.64
N GLY A 777 -38.31 13.65 -85.59
CA GLY A 777 -37.16 13.67 -86.51
C GLY A 777 -37.22 14.80 -87.53
N ARG A 778 -38.42 15.29 -87.90
CA ARG A 778 -38.57 16.57 -88.62
C ARG A 778 -38.09 17.74 -87.76
N VAL A 779 -38.56 17.83 -86.52
CA VAL A 779 -38.13 18.89 -85.57
C VAL A 779 -36.62 18.82 -85.31
N TRP A 780 -36.03 17.63 -85.25
CA TRP A 780 -34.58 17.44 -85.11
C TRP A 780 -33.80 17.99 -86.30
N ARG A 781 -34.24 17.69 -87.54
CA ARG A 781 -33.60 18.21 -88.75
C ARG A 781 -33.64 19.73 -88.81
N ASP A 782 -34.80 20.31 -88.48
CA ASP A 782 -34.95 21.75 -88.39
C ASP A 782 -34.01 22.34 -87.33
N PHE A 783 -33.96 21.73 -86.14
CA PHE A 783 -33.08 22.11 -85.04
C PHE A 783 -31.58 22.06 -85.41
N VAL A 784 -31.11 20.96 -86.01
CA VAL A 784 -29.71 20.81 -86.44
C VAL A 784 -29.36 21.78 -87.58
N SER A 785 -30.27 21.96 -88.54
CA SER A 785 -30.10 22.90 -89.66
C SER A 785 -30.01 24.34 -89.16
N ASP A 786 -30.88 24.74 -88.24
CA ASP A 786 -30.89 26.09 -87.67
C ASP A 786 -29.64 26.37 -86.82
N PHE A 787 -29.11 25.36 -86.13
CA PHE A 787 -27.94 25.53 -85.29
C PHE A 787 -26.61 25.55 -86.08
N ARG A 788 -26.45 24.71 -87.11
CA ARG A 788 -25.20 24.62 -87.91
C ARG A 788 -24.99 25.75 -88.92
N ARG A 789 -26.03 26.52 -89.27
CA ARG A 789 -25.91 27.69 -90.16
C ARG A 789 -25.28 28.92 -89.49
N GLY A 790 -24.90 28.83 -88.21
CA GLY A 790 -24.26 29.92 -87.47
C GLY A 790 -25.19 31.11 -87.18
N PRO A 791 -24.73 32.17 -86.48
CA PRO A 791 -25.54 33.34 -86.12
C PRO A 791 -26.17 34.04 -87.33
N ALA A 792 -25.48 34.01 -88.48
CA ALA A 792 -25.95 34.57 -89.74
C ALA A 792 -27.21 33.87 -90.29
N GLY A 793 -27.37 32.55 -90.05
CA GLY A 793 -28.57 31.81 -90.45
C GLY A 793 -29.80 32.08 -89.57
N ARG A 794 -29.60 32.29 -88.26
CA ARG A 794 -30.69 32.55 -87.31
C ARG A 794 -31.33 33.94 -87.49
N MET A 795 -30.58 34.92 -88.02
CA MET A 795 -31.10 36.27 -88.28
C MET A 795 -31.97 36.34 -89.54
N MET A 796 -31.70 35.52 -90.57
CA MET A 796 -32.49 35.51 -91.81
C MET A 796 -33.89 34.89 -91.66
N ARG A 797 -34.11 33.96 -90.72
CA ARG A 797 -35.46 33.39 -90.47
C ARG A 797 -36.34 34.28 -89.58
N ARG A 798 -35.77 35.01 -88.61
CA ARG A 798 -36.54 35.93 -87.75
C ARG A 798 -37.00 37.22 -88.46
N LEU A 799 -36.49 37.50 -89.66
CA LEU A 799 -36.95 38.60 -90.52
C LEU A 799 -37.90 38.11 -91.64
N GLY A 800 -38.29 36.83 -91.64
CA GLY A 800 -39.13 36.22 -92.68
C GLY A 800 -40.17 35.23 -92.17
N GLY A 801 -40.64 35.39 -90.93
CA GLY A 801 -41.69 34.57 -90.30
C GLY A 801 -42.54 35.38 -89.34
#